data_AF-A0A7C2KKP6-F1
#
_entry.id   AF-A0A7C2KKP6-F1
#
_cell.length_a   1.000
_cell.length_b   1.000
_cell.length_c   1.000
_cell.angle_alpha   90.00
_cell.angle_beta   90.00
_cell.angle_gamma   90.00
#
_symmetry.space_group_name_H-M   'P 1'
#
loop_
_entity.id
_entity.type
_entity.pdbx_description
1 polymer ?
#
loop_
_entity_poly.entity_id
_entity_poly.type
_entity_poly.pdbx_seq_one_letter_code
_entity_poly.pdbx_strand_id
1 'polypeptide(L)'
;MTATISRRVWLITGAGGGFGRSLVRQLLERGEYVAAADRSLELLAALPSSEDGCLFPVAIDLTDPMTIQAGVAAVIDRFGRIDVLVNNAGLGHGGPLEEVSLTDIRRLFDVNIIGMMLITQAVLPVMRAAGGGRIINLSSDSGVIGFPFQGLYTATKHAVEGFSDSLYQEVAPFGIHVSVVQPCGMFKTAMPANAIAQARSALKPDSPYADRVLRMASALSAAWETARDPAEVAQAILDVADADPPPIRRRVGAPERTGLLGLRQQMSHDDLVRFIYRLTAEPTPPPLPKVRGDGGWLVVRTLREAGITHAFTIVGGHNYQIVNACREEGLCVIDARNEMHAAHMADAFARLARRPALLTVDAAPGLVNAVAGIEVAYEAQVPMIVVSAQGSLAGRDIGVMQAIDQLRLVRPITKWQRTCFETRRLPEYTAAAIRHATTGRPGPTFLDFPLEVMQATIDVETVPQPRHYRVTSGPLADPDLLRQVIEMLRKARRPLIIAGSGVWWAHGEAELVRFVQTTGIPVLTRNLARGIIPDDHPLAAGFYPSPAALADAFLVIGTRLDWTIGYGRPPLFSPDAPVAQIDLHPESIGKTRPIEIGIVADAAQALRQLNAMVSATGPWTMDAEWPALAHGSIAAMRQQTAAAAQLSTRDQRPIHSIELMQALAECLPREAIKVVDGGYSAAFAIQYLDAYVPSGVLWVGSTGHLGVGLGFAIGAKRARPDAPVVAIMGDGAFGLCGMEFDTAVRHQLPIVVVVANDAGWGETRDGQRRRWGDAAIVGTALNPTRYDELARALGGHGEYVTRLDELAPAIRRAFAAGKPALINVITDPEQRSSAVSGLPWIVE
;
A
#
# COMPACT_ATOMS: atom_id res chain seq x y z
N MET A 1 29.92 -2.16 85.77
CA MET A 1 30.10 -0.70 85.68
C MET A 1 29.11 -0.19 84.65
N THR A 2 28.08 0.50 85.11
CA THR A 2 27.09 1.19 84.28
C THR A 2 27.78 2.29 83.48
N ALA A 3 27.93 2.09 82.17
CA ALA A 3 28.37 3.15 81.28
C ALA A 3 27.28 4.23 81.24
N THR A 4 27.51 5.34 81.93
CA THR A 4 26.78 6.59 81.73
C THR A 4 26.92 6.98 80.27
N ILE A 5 25.92 6.67 79.45
CA ILE A 5 25.81 7.20 78.08
C ILE A 5 25.66 8.71 78.22
N SER A 6 26.69 9.45 77.81
CA SER A 6 26.62 10.91 77.70
C SER A 6 25.47 11.25 76.76
N ARG A 7 24.50 12.04 77.24
CA ARG A 7 23.45 12.60 76.38
C ARG A 7 24.10 13.35 75.21
N ARG A 8 23.69 13.04 73.99
CA ARG A 8 24.08 13.71 72.76
C ARG A 8 23.19 14.92 72.51
N VAL A 9 23.76 15.92 71.84
CA VAL A 9 23.03 17.09 71.36
C VAL A 9 22.72 16.94 69.88
N TRP A 10 21.43 16.91 69.56
CA TRP A 10 20.89 16.70 68.23
C TRP A 10 20.33 18.00 67.66
N LEU A 11 20.80 18.42 66.49
CA LEU A 11 20.18 19.49 65.71
C LEU A 11 19.42 18.87 64.53
N ILE A 12 18.10 19.06 64.48
CA ILE A 12 17.23 18.42 63.49
C ILE A 12 16.49 19.50 62.70
N THR A 13 16.73 19.58 61.39
CA THR A 13 15.98 20.48 60.51
C THR A 13 14.65 19.86 60.06
N GLY A 14 13.60 20.68 59.92
CA GLY A 14 12.26 20.20 59.58
C GLY A 14 11.65 19.37 60.71
N ALA A 15 11.97 19.71 61.96
CA ALA A 15 11.53 19.00 63.15
C ALA A 15 10.01 19.11 63.39
N GLY A 16 9.36 20.12 62.79
CA GLY A 16 7.93 20.37 62.96
C GLY A 16 7.04 19.34 62.29
N GLY A 17 7.52 18.45 61.41
CA GLY A 17 6.64 17.51 60.69
C GLY A 17 7.32 16.20 60.27
N GLY A 18 6.50 15.25 59.79
CA GLY A 18 6.96 14.00 59.17
C GLY A 18 7.98 13.22 60.00
N PHE A 19 9.10 12.85 59.37
CA PHE A 19 10.19 12.09 60.00
C PHE A 19 10.85 12.87 61.15
N GLY A 20 11.07 14.18 61.00
CA GLY A 20 11.67 15.03 62.02
C GLY A 20 10.87 15.04 63.32
N ARG A 21 9.55 15.21 63.23
CA ARG A 21 8.66 15.16 64.41
C ARG A 21 8.71 13.80 65.11
N SER A 22 8.74 12.71 64.34
CA SER A 22 8.82 11.35 64.89
C SER A 22 10.16 11.11 65.58
N LEU A 23 11.26 11.58 64.97
CA LEU A 23 12.60 11.50 65.54
C LEU A 23 12.74 12.29 66.85
N VAL A 24 12.20 13.52 66.90
CA VAL A 24 12.20 14.33 68.13
C VAL A 24 11.51 13.59 69.28
N ARG A 25 10.35 12.97 69.04
CA ARG A 25 9.63 12.20 70.06
C ARG A 25 10.48 11.04 70.59
N GLN A 26 11.05 10.23 69.71
CA GLN A 26 11.88 9.08 70.09
C GLN A 26 13.17 9.51 70.82
N LEU A 27 13.77 10.64 70.46
CA LEU A 27 14.97 11.17 71.13
C LEU A 27 14.66 11.70 72.53
N LEU A 28 13.52 12.37 72.72
CA LEU A 28 13.08 12.83 74.03
C LEU A 28 12.74 11.65 74.95
N GLU A 29 12.15 10.57 74.41
CA GLU A 29 11.95 9.31 75.14
C GLU A 29 13.29 8.67 75.57
N ARG A 30 14.35 8.83 74.78
CA ARG A 30 15.73 8.41 75.12
C ARG A 30 16.45 9.38 76.08
N GLY A 31 15.85 10.52 76.40
CA GLY A 31 16.43 11.55 77.27
C GLY A 31 17.58 12.35 76.63
N GLU A 32 17.67 12.38 75.30
CA GLU A 32 18.69 13.12 74.56
C GLU A 32 18.37 14.64 74.51
N TYR A 33 19.38 15.48 74.27
CA TYR A 33 19.17 16.91 74.04
C TYR A 33 18.84 17.16 72.57
N VAL A 34 17.74 17.86 72.30
CA VAL A 34 17.21 18.06 70.95
C VAL A 34 16.98 19.54 70.67
N ALA A 35 17.81 20.12 69.81
CA ALA A 35 17.52 21.36 69.10
C ALA A 35 16.62 21.07 67.90
N ALA A 36 15.32 21.32 68.07
CA ALA A 36 14.32 21.12 67.03
C ALA A 36 14.21 22.39 66.18
N ALA A 37 14.65 22.30 64.92
CA ALA A 37 14.68 23.44 64.01
C ALA A 37 13.60 23.34 62.92
N ASP A 38 12.88 24.45 62.69
CA ASP A 38 11.96 24.63 61.57
C ASP A 38 11.87 26.12 61.19
N ARG A 39 11.27 26.45 60.05
CA ARG A 39 11.26 27.84 59.52
C ARG A 39 10.51 28.85 60.41
N SER A 40 9.64 28.37 61.29
CA SER A 40 8.98 29.19 62.31
C SER A 40 8.71 28.38 63.57
N LEU A 41 8.70 29.05 64.73
CA LEU A 41 8.41 28.40 66.02
C LEU A 41 6.98 27.83 66.08
N GLU A 42 6.04 28.38 65.30
CA GLU A 42 4.67 27.88 65.22
C GLU A 42 4.59 26.43 64.72
N LEU A 43 5.44 26.04 63.77
CA LEU A 43 5.48 24.66 63.26
C LEU A 43 5.99 23.65 64.29
N LEU A 44 6.70 24.14 65.30
CA LEU A 44 7.23 23.36 66.41
C LEU A 44 6.24 23.26 67.59
N ALA A 45 5.15 24.04 67.59
CA ALA A 45 4.18 24.09 68.69
C ALA A 45 3.49 22.74 68.98
N ALA A 46 3.45 21.83 67.99
CA ALA A 46 2.88 20.49 68.13
C ALA A 46 3.85 19.43 68.66
N LEU A 47 5.08 19.82 69.01
CA LEU A 47 6.04 18.93 69.66
C LEU A 47 5.66 18.72 71.14
N PRO A 48 5.97 17.55 71.72
CA PRO A 48 5.70 17.30 73.14
C PRO A 48 6.50 18.27 74.02
N SER A 49 5.88 18.76 75.10
CA SER A 49 6.58 19.53 76.13
C SER A 49 7.56 18.64 76.89
N SER A 50 8.80 19.07 77.07
CA SER A 50 9.75 18.40 77.98
C SER A 50 9.93 19.23 79.25
N GLU A 51 9.62 18.66 80.42
CA GLU A 51 9.79 19.34 81.71
C GLU A 51 11.28 19.52 82.10
N ASP A 52 12.19 18.73 81.49
CA ASP A 52 13.62 18.68 81.85
C ASP A 52 14.54 19.59 81.00
N GLY A 53 13.99 20.47 80.16
CA GLY A 53 14.77 21.37 79.30
C GLY A 53 15.55 20.68 78.18
N CYS A 54 15.20 19.42 77.87
CA CYS A 54 15.83 18.60 76.83
C CYS A 54 15.45 19.02 75.40
N LEU A 55 14.30 19.68 75.20
CA LEU A 55 13.87 20.23 73.92
C LEU A 55 14.19 21.73 73.82
N PHE A 56 14.86 22.13 72.74
CA PHE A 56 15.12 23.53 72.39
C PHE A 56 14.55 23.84 70.99
N PRO A 57 13.34 24.44 70.91
CA PRO A 57 12.78 24.90 69.66
C PRO A 57 13.57 26.11 69.12
N VAL A 58 14.03 26.05 67.87
CA VAL A 58 14.77 27.14 67.22
C VAL A 58 14.22 27.42 65.82
N ALA A 59 14.03 28.71 65.50
CA ALA A 59 13.61 29.10 64.16
C ALA A 59 14.83 29.16 63.22
N ILE A 60 14.85 28.32 62.20
CA ILE A 60 15.87 28.30 61.15
C ILE A 60 15.16 28.18 59.79
N ASP A 61 15.19 29.24 58.98
CA ASP A 61 14.76 29.19 57.59
C ASP A 61 15.97 28.85 56.72
N LEU A 62 15.93 27.65 56.12
CA LEU A 62 17.02 27.16 55.28
C LEU A 62 17.24 27.97 54.00
N THR A 63 16.32 28.89 53.66
CA THR A 63 16.48 29.82 52.54
C THR A 63 17.21 31.12 52.94
N ASP A 64 17.43 31.36 54.23
CA ASP A 64 18.09 32.56 54.75
C ASP A 64 19.38 32.20 55.54
N PRO A 65 20.57 32.46 54.96
CA PRO A 65 21.87 32.20 55.61
C PRO A 65 22.02 32.87 56.99
N MET A 66 21.38 34.02 57.22
CA MET A 66 21.47 34.73 58.50
C MET A 66 20.77 33.97 59.61
N THR A 67 19.60 33.40 59.33
CA THR A 67 18.86 32.61 60.32
C THR A 67 19.56 31.29 60.63
N ILE A 68 20.24 30.69 59.63
CA ILE A 68 21.06 29.49 59.83
C ILE A 68 22.20 29.77 60.81
N GLN A 69 22.98 30.83 60.58
CA GLN A 69 24.09 31.20 61.45
C GLN A 69 23.62 31.53 62.86
N ALA A 70 22.58 32.37 62.99
CA ALA A 70 22.02 32.75 64.28
C ALA A 70 21.44 31.54 65.04
N GLY A 71 20.74 30.64 64.35
CA GLY A 71 20.15 29.44 64.94
C GLY A 71 21.20 28.46 65.42
N VAL A 72 22.23 28.18 64.62
CA VAL A 72 23.35 27.30 65.03
C VAL A 72 24.10 27.91 66.22
N ALA A 73 24.36 29.23 66.20
CA ALA A 73 24.96 29.92 67.33
C ALA A 73 24.11 29.80 68.61
N ALA A 74 22.78 29.93 68.51
CA ALA A 74 21.87 29.76 69.65
C ALA A 74 21.89 28.32 70.21
N VAL A 75 22.02 27.30 69.35
CA VAL A 75 22.16 25.91 69.78
C VAL A 75 23.48 25.68 70.51
N ILE A 76 24.57 26.26 70.01
CA ILE A 76 25.90 26.20 70.63
C ILE A 76 25.90 26.95 71.97
N ASP A 77 25.28 28.12 72.05
CA ASP A 77 25.14 28.88 73.31
C ASP A 77 24.35 28.08 74.35
N ARG A 78 23.28 27.40 73.91
CA ARG A 78 22.41 26.61 74.79
C ARG A 78 23.06 25.34 75.32
N PHE A 79 23.74 24.58 74.47
CA PHE A 79 24.21 23.21 74.79
C PHE A 79 25.74 23.03 74.74
N GLY A 80 26.49 24.02 74.25
CA GLY A 80 27.96 24.01 74.14
C GLY A 80 28.55 23.13 73.03
N ARG A 81 27.75 22.24 72.44
CA ARG A 81 28.19 21.27 71.42
C ARG A 81 27.03 20.86 70.50
N ILE A 82 27.36 20.27 69.36
CA ILE A 82 26.40 19.58 68.48
C ILE A 82 27.03 18.24 68.08
N ASP A 83 26.40 17.13 68.49
CA ASP A 83 26.93 15.78 68.28
C ASP A 83 26.36 15.14 67.03
N VAL A 84 25.10 15.43 66.74
CA VAL A 84 24.40 14.90 65.57
C VAL A 84 23.64 16.02 64.86
N LEU A 85 23.95 16.24 63.59
CA LEU A 85 23.16 17.06 62.68
C LEU A 85 22.31 16.16 61.80
N VAL A 86 20.99 16.33 61.84
CA VAL A 86 20.06 15.63 60.96
C VAL A 86 19.46 16.63 59.98
N ASN A 87 19.95 16.59 58.75
CA ASN A 87 19.44 17.39 57.65
C ASN A 87 18.20 16.71 57.05
N ASN A 88 17.07 16.88 57.73
CA ASN A 88 15.79 16.26 57.39
C ASN A 88 14.84 17.19 56.61
N ALA A 89 14.97 18.51 56.77
CA ALA A 89 14.11 19.47 56.07
C ALA A 89 14.17 19.26 54.56
N GLY A 90 13.00 19.32 53.93
CA GLY A 90 12.88 19.20 52.49
C GLY A 90 11.47 19.52 52.00
N LEU A 91 11.37 19.83 50.72
CA LEU A 91 10.14 20.01 49.97
C LEU A 91 10.06 18.93 48.90
N GLY A 92 8.86 18.39 48.72
CA GLY A 92 8.50 17.56 47.58
C GLY A 92 8.10 18.45 46.41
N HIS A 93 8.24 17.94 45.19
CA HIS A 93 7.76 18.64 44.01
C HIS A 93 7.26 17.64 42.96
N GLY A 94 6.14 17.98 42.32
CA GLY A 94 5.58 17.25 41.20
C GLY A 94 5.06 18.21 40.14
N GLY A 95 5.27 17.89 38.86
CA GLY A 95 4.82 18.70 37.72
C GLY A 95 5.72 18.59 36.49
N PRO A 96 5.23 18.98 35.31
CA PRO A 96 6.04 19.04 34.09
C PRO A 96 6.97 20.26 34.16
N LEU A 97 8.26 20.07 33.87
CA LEU A 97 9.28 21.13 33.97
C LEU A 97 8.90 22.41 33.20
N GLU A 98 8.25 22.25 32.04
CA GLU A 98 7.79 23.36 31.19
C GLU A 98 6.82 24.33 31.90
N GLU A 99 6.13 23.88 32.95
CA GLU A 99 5.09 24.68 33.62
C GLU A 99 5.45 25.06 35.06
N VAL A 100 6.65 24.70 35.53
CA VAL A 100 7.11 25.08 36.87
C VAL A 100 7.71 26.49 36.86
N SER A 101 7.32 27.32 37.84
CA SER A 101 7.85 28.67 37.95
C SER A 101 9.33 28.68 38.40
N LEU A 102 10.12 29.66 37.94
CA LEU A 102 11.50 29.83 38.39
C LEU A 102 11.60 30.02 39.92
N THR A 103 10.61 30.67 40.52
CA THR A 103 10.53 30.86 41.98
C THR A 103 10.42 29.52 42.71
N ASP A 104 9.60 28.60 42.21
CA ASP A 104 9.45 27.26 42.81
C ASP A 104 10.70 26.41 42.58
N ILE A 105 11.34 26.51 41.42
CA ILE A 105 12.62 25.85 41.13
C ILE A 105 13.67 26.30 42.16
N ARG A 106 13.86 27.62 42.32
CA ARG A 106 14.83 28.16 43.28
C ARG A 106 14.53 27.73 44.70
N ARG A 107 13.30 27.94 45.15
CA ARG A 107 12.87 27.55 46.51
C ARG A 107 13.12 26.08 46.82
N LEU A 108 12.86 25.19 45.86
CA LEU A 108 13.10 23.75 46.03
C LEU A 108 14.59 23.45 46.24
N PHE A 109 15.47 24.04 45.42
CA PHE A 109 16.93 23.88 45.56
C PHE A 109 17.47 24.56 46.83
N ASP A 110 16.96 25.74 47.16
CA ASP A 110 17.34 26.50 48.34
C ASP A 110 17.09 25.68 49.61
N VAL A 111 15.91 25.04 49.73
CA VAL A 111 15.60 24.22 50.91
C VAL A 111 16.27 22.83 50.86
N ASN A 112 16.19 22.12 49.73
CA ASN A 112 16.58 20.71 49.70
C ASN A 112 18.10 20.49 49.68
N ILE A 113 18.89 21.44 49.17
CA ILE A 113 20.34 21.24 49.03
C ILE A 113 21.18 22.44 49.45
N ILE A 114 20.86 23.68 49.05
CA ILE A 114 21.72 24.83 49.38
C ILE A 114 21.69 25.10 50.89
N GLY A 115 20.50 25.16 51.49
CA GLY A 115 20.34 25.34 52.93
C GLY A 115 20.93 24.20 53.74
N MET A 116 20.84 22.96 53.25
CA MET A 116 21.53 21.80 53.82
C MET A 116 23.05 22.00 53.83
N MET A 117 23.64 22.47 52.72
CA MET A 117 25.07 22.77 52.64
C MET A 117 25.45 23.88 53.63
N LEU A 118 24.66 24.95 53.71
CA LEU A 118 24.92 26.10 54.58
C LEU A 118 24.84 25.75 56.07
N ILE A 119 23.82 25.00 56.50
CA ILE A 119 23.73 24.57 57.91
C ILE A 119 24.83 23.57 58.26
N THR A 120 25.19 22.69 57.33
CA THR A 120 26.34 21.79 57.51
C THR A 120 27.63 22.59 57.66
N GLN A 121 27.86 23.58 56.80
CA GLN A 121 29.00 24.50 56.90
C GLN A 121 29.06 25.23 58.25
N ALA A 122 27.92 25.64 58.79
CA ALA A 122 27.84 26.30 60.09
C ALA A 122 28.15 25.36 61.28
N VAL A 123 27.80 24.07 61.17
CA VAL A 123 27.99 23.07 62.25
C VAL A 123 29.36 22.41 62.22
N LEU A 124 29.99 22.26 61.05
CA LEU A 124 31.29 21.60 60.91
C LEU A 124 32.40 22.13 61.84
N PRO A 125 32.57 23.45 62.04
CA PRO A 125 33.60 23.97 62.94
C PRO A 125 33.47 23.46 64.38
N VAL A 126 32.24 23.37 64.92
CA VAL A 126 32.02 22.91 66.31
C VAL A 126 32.21 21.40 66.44
N MET A 127 31.77 20.60 65.46
CA MET A 127 32.04 19.16 65.43
C MET A 127 33.53 18.84 65.32
N ARG A 128 34.24 19.58 64.46
CA ARG A 128 35.70 19.41 64.29
C ARG A 128 36.45 19.78 65.58
N ALA A 129 36.06 20.87 66.23
CA ALA A 129 36.65 21.28 67.51
C ALA A 129 36.39 20.25 68.62
N ALA A 130 35.24 19.56 68.58
CA ALA A 130 34.89 18.48 69.50
C ALA A 130 35.59 17.13 69.19
N GLY A 131 36.33 17.03 68.07
CA GLY A 131 37.05 15.83 67.66
C GLY A 131 36.17 14.73 67.05
N GLY A 132 34.93 15.05 66.67
CA GLY A 132 34.04 14.12 65.99
C GLY A 132 32.59 14.61 65.95
N GLY A 133 31.76 13.90 65.18
CA GLY A 133 30.35 14.22 65.01
C GLY A 133 29.66 13.35 63.98
N ARG A 134 28.33 13.41 63.92
CA ARG A 134 27.54 12.67 62.93
C ARG A 134 26.66 13.61 62.13
N ILE A 135 26.75 13.53 60.81
CA ILE A 135 25.91 14.28 59.88
C ILE A 135 25.05 13.27 59.13
N ILE A 136 23.74 13.37 59.28
CA ILE A 136 22.78 12.47 58.65
C ILE A 136 21.93 13.26 57.67
N ASN A 137 22.15 13.01 56.38
CA ASN A 137 21.45 13.69 55.29
C ASN A 137 20.29 12.82 54.80
N LEU A 138 19.09 13.40 54.71
CA LEU A 138 17.90 12.69 54.22
C LEU A 138 17.76 12.86 52.71
N SER A 139 17.90 11.74 52.01
CA SER A 139 17.70 11.64 50.57
C SER A 139 16.36 10.96 50.23
N SER A 140 16.32 10.16 49.17
CA SER A 140 15.17 9.38 48.68
C SER A 140 15.68 8.27 47.77
N ASP A 141 14.85 7.28 47.47
CA ASP A 141 14.97 6.48 46.25
C ASP A 141 15.10 7.35 44.96
N SER A 142 14.43 8.52 44.92
CA SER A 142 14.62 9.55 43.90
C SER A 142 16.02 10.18 43.83
N GLY A 143 16.91 9.89 44.79
CA GLY A 143 18.34 10.23 44.73
C GLY A 143 19.17 9.25 43.91
N VAL A 144 18.58 8.13 43.50
CA VAL A 144 19.25 7.06 42.73
C VAL A 144 18.47 6.70 41.45
N ILE A 145 17.17 7.02 41.42
CA ILE A 145 16.25 6.73 40.31
C ILE A 145 15.55 8.02 39.88
N GLY A 146 15.44 8.25 38.57
CA GLY A 146 14.63 9.33 38.02
C GLY A 146 13.18 8.92 37.80
N PHE A 147 12.24 9.78 38.22
CA PHE A 147 10.80 9.61 37.99
C PHE A 147 10.24 10.71 37.09
N PRO A 148 9.34 10.40 36.15
CA PRO A 148 8.71 11.40 35.30
C PRO A 148 7.89 12.37 36.17
N PHE A 149 7.87 13.65 35.75
CA PHE A 149 7.21 14.75 36.47
C PHE A 149 7.68 14.97 37.92
N GLN A 150 8.79 14.36 38.34
CA GLN A 150 9.49 14.68 39.60
C GLN A 150 10.94 15.12 39.34
N GLY A 151 11.27 15.52 38.11
CA GLY A 151 12.64 15.77 37.68
C GLY A 151 13.41 16.76 38.59
N LEU A 152 12.75 17.83 39.05
CA LEU A 152 13.36 18.80 39.95
C LEU A 152 13.63 18.21 41.35
N TYR A 153 12.68 17.47 41.92
CA TYR A 153 12.86 16.79 43.21
C TYR A 153 13.99 15.74 43.12
N THR A 154 13.95 14.89 42.09
CA THR A 154 15.00 13.92 41.76
C THR A 154 16.37 14.60 41.66
N ALA A 155 16.48 15.73 40.95
CA ALA A 155 17.74 16.45 40.81
C ALA A 155 18.28 16.91 42.17
N THR A 156 17.43 17.48 43.04
CA THR A 156 17.87 17.88 44.39
C THR A 156 18.34 16.69 45.22
N LYS A 157 17.66 15.54 45.14
CA LYS A 157 18.06 14.34 45.89
C LYS A 157 19.34 13.71 45.35
N HIS A 158 19.55 13.68 44.04
CA HIS A 158 20.85 13.29 43.47
C HIS A 158 21.98 14.23 43.90
N ALA A 159 21.69 15.54 44.04
CA ALA A 159 22.66 16.49 44.57
C ALA A 159 22.99 16.22 46.05
N VAL A 160 22.00 15.87 46.88
CA VAL A 160 22.23 15.42 48.27
C VAL A 160 23.15 14.20 48.31
N GLU A 161 22.95 13.23 47.41
CA GLU A 161 23.80 12.04 47.33
C GLU A 161 25.25 12.39 47.00
N GLY A 162 25.47 13.12 45.91
CA GLY A 162 26.81 13.51 45.47
C GLY A 162 27.52 14.39 46.51
N PHE A 163 26.81 15.35 47.09
CA PHE A 163 27.34 16.21 48.15
C PHE A 163 27.77 15.39 49.37
N SER A 164 26.94 14.43 49.80
CA SER A 164 27.25 13.59 50.97
C SER A 164 28.45 12.68 50.74
N ASP A 165 28.58 12.10 49.54
CA ASP A 165 29.72 11.24 49.18
C ASP A 165 31.04 12.04 49.16
N SER A 166 31.02 13.28 48.66
CA SER A 166 32.18 14.18 48.71
C SER A 166 32.49 14.64 50.12
N LEU A 167 31.47 15.07 50.88
CA LEU A 167 31.65 15.58 52.23
C LEU A 167 32.19 14.50 53.18
N TYR A 168 31.69 13.26 53.07
CA TYR A 168 32.21 12.12 53.85
C TYR A 168 33.73 12.01 53.76
N GLN A 169 34.28 12.13 52.55
CA GLN A 169 35.72 12.03 52.31
C GLN A 169 36.48 13.23 52.89
N GLU A 170 35.90 14.43 52.80
CA GLU A 170 36.49 15.67 53.31
C GLU A 170 36.61 15.67 54.84
N VAL A 171 35.58 15.18 55.54
CA VAL A 171 35.47 15.34 57.00
C VAL A 171 35.85 14.12 57.81
N ALA A 172 35.98 12.94 57.18
CA ALA A 172 36.40 11.70 57.84
C ALA A 172 37.71 11.82 58.65
N PRO A 173 38.76 12.55 58.20
CA PRO A 173 39.99 12.73 58.99
C PRO A 173 39.78 13.42 60.34
N PHE A 174 38.65 14.13 60.53
CA PHE A 174 38.31 14.83 61.77
C PHE A 174 37.41 14.01 62.70
N GLY A 175 37.20 12.71 62.44
CA GLY A 175 36.29 11.88 63.23
C GLY A 175 34.80 12.19 63.01
N ILE A 176 34.49 12.94 61.95
CA ILE A 176 33.11 13.28 61.57
C ILE A 176 32.63 12.29 60.52
N HIS A 177 31.49 11.67 60.77
CA HIS A 177 30.89 10.69 59.86
C HIS A 177 29.66 11.26 59.18
N VAL A 178 29.60 11.09 57.86
CA VAL A 178 28.44 11.49 57.04
C VAL A 178 27.71 10.22 56.58
N SER A 179 26.40 10.19 56.83
CA SER A 179 25.52 9.10 56.41
C SER A 179 24.33 9.63 55.64
N VAL A 180 23.92 8.90 54.61
CA VAL A 180 22.68 9.18 53.88
C VAL A 180 21.61 8.17 54.25
N VAL A 181 20.48 8.67 54.74
CA VAL A 181 19.27 7.86 54.93
C VAL A 181 18.36 8.05 53.72
N GLN A 182 17.99 6.93 53.09
CA GLN A 182 17.18 6.87 51.87
C GLN A 182 15.83 6.20 52.18
N PRO A 183 14.78 6.98 52.49
CA PRO A 183 13.41 6.47 52.47
C PRO A 183 13.08 5.96 51.06
N CYS A 184 12.61 4.72 50.96
CA CYS A 184 12.24 4.05 49.72
C CYS A 184 10.75 3.70 49.79
N GLY A 185 9.97 4.23 48.85
CA GLY A 185 8.50 4.14 48.89
C GLY A 185 7.83 5.26 49.70
N MET A 186 6.52 5.12 49.90
CA MET A 186 5.67 6.18 50.44
C MET A 186 5.53 6.10 51.97
N PHE A 187 5.70 7.25 52.64
CA PHE A 187 5.50 7.40 54.09
C PHE A 187 4.47 8.48 54.40
N LYS A 188 3.68 8.29 55.48
CA LYS A 188 2.61 9.22 55.89
C LYS A 188 3.15 10.54 56.43
N THR A 189 3.62 11.39 55.51
CA THR A 189 4.06 12.77 55.78
C THR A 189 3.27 13.75 54.91
N ALA A 190 3.34 15.04 55.21
CA ALA A 190 2.68 16.09 54.42
C ALA A 190 3.36 16.33 53.05
N MET A 191 4.61 15.88 52.89
CA MET A 191 5.42 16.16 51.70
C MET A 191 4.84 15.57 50.40
N PRO A 192 4.43 14.29 50.33
CA PRO A 192 3.80 13.74 49.13
C PRO A 192 2.45 14.39 48.80
N ALA A 193 1.61 14.65 49.81
CA ALA A 193 0.32 15.30 49.63
C ALA A 193 0.47 16.72 49.03
N ASN A 194 1.46 17.48 49.51
CA ASN A 194 1.78 18.80 48.97
C ASN A 194 2.31 18.72 47.54
N ALA A 195 3.15 17.73 47.22
CA ALA A 195 3.65 17.53 45.86
C ALA A 195 2.52 17.16 44.87
N ILE A 196 1.54 16.36 45.30
CA ILE A 196 0.34 16.01 44.52
C ILE A 196 -0.52 17.27 44.27
N ALA A 197 -0.76 18.07 45.31
CA ALA A 197 -1.54 19.30 45.19
C ALA A 197 -0.85 20.30 44.25
N GLN A 198 0.47 20.48 44.39
CA GLN A 198 1.27 21.34 43.52
C GLN A 198 1.24 20.88 42.05
N ALA A 199 1.36 19.57 41.81
CA ALA A 199 1.29 19.01 40.46
C ALA A 199 -0.05 19.29 39.78
N ARG A 200 -1.15 19.31 40.54
CA ARG A 200 -2.48 19.65 40.02
C ARG A 200 -2.65 21.15 39.77
N SER A 201 -2.13 21.99 40.67
CA SER A 201 -2.29 23.45 40.55
C SER A 201 -1.37 24.10 39.53
N ALA A 202 -0.24 23.45 39.20
CA ALA A 202 0.74 23.97 38.24
C ALA A 202 0.32 23.76 36.77
N LEU A 203 -0.72 22.95 36.51
CA LEU A 203 -1.18 22.67 35.15
C LEU A 203 -1.90 23.86 34.55
N LYS A 204 -1.46 24.30 33.37
CA LYS A 204 -2.21 25.23 32.52
C LYS A 204 -3.49 24.57 32.00
N PRO A 205 -4.57 25.33 31.73
CA PRO A 205 -5.84 24.78 31.24
C PRO A 205 -5.74 23.93 29.96
N ASP A 206 -4.75 24.20 29.12
CA ASP A 206 -4.45 23.55 27.84
C ASP A 206 -3.17 22.71 27.88
N SER A 207 -2.68 22.36 29.07
CA SER A 207 -1.43 21.64 29.25
C SER A 207 -1.43 20.31 28.47
N PRO A 208 -0.43 20.06 27.59
CA PRO A 208 -0.27 18.77 26.92
C PRO A 208 0.09 17.64 27.90
N TYR A 209 0.34 17.96 29.17
CA TYR A 209 0.71 17.02 30.22
C TYR A 209 -0.44 16.65 31.16
N ALA A 210 -1.61 17.30 31.01
CA ALA A 210 -2.71 17.23 31.98
C ALA A 210 -3.08 15.79 32.36
N ASP A 211 -3.35 14.93 31.38
CA ASP A 211 -3.77 13.55 31.63
C ASP A 211 -2.70 12.72 32.35
N ARG A 212 -1.43 12.88 31.97
CA ARG A 212 -0.32 12.13 32.56
C ARG A 212 -0.03 12.59 33.99
N VAL A 213 -0.10 13.90 34.23
CA VAL A 213 0.09 14.47 35.57
C VAL A 213 -1.07 14.10 36.49
N LEU A 214 -2.32 14.14 36.01
CA LEU A 214 -3.48 13.74 36.79
C LEU A 214 -3.46 12.25 37.17
N ARG A 215 -3.06 11.35 36.26
CA ARG A 215 -2.89 9.93 36.59
C ARG A 215 -1.77 9.68 37.59
N MET A 216 -0.61 10.33 37.41
CA MET A 216 0.47 10.25 38.39
C MET A 216 -0.02 10.74 39.76
N ALA A 217 -0.69 11.89 39.80
CA ALA A 217 -1.27 12.44 41.03
C ALA A 217 -2.24 11.46 41.70
N SER A 218 -3.09 10.78 40.93
CA SER A 218 -4.00 9.74 41.42
C SER A 218 -3.25 8.50 41.92
N ALA A 219 -2.21 8.03 41.22
CA ALA A 219 -1.40 6.90 41.65
C ALA A 219 -0.61 7.21 42.94
N LEU A 220 -0.05 8.41 43.05
CA LEU A 220 0.61 8.89 44.26
C LEU A 220 -0.38 9.04 45.42
N SER A 221 -1.60 9.50 45.15
CA SER A 221 -2.67 9.58 46.17
C SER A 221 -3.04 8.18 46.68
N ALA A 222 -3.21 7.20 45.79
CA ALA A 222 -3.49 5.82 46.15
C ALA A 222 -2.34 5.18 46.95
N ALA A 223 -1.08 5.43 46.56
CA ALA A 223 0.08 4.96 47.30
C ALA A 223 0.21 5.62 48.69
N TRP A 224 -0.30 6.86 48.84
CA TRP A 224 -0.31 7.58 50.11
C TRP A 224 -1.29 6.97 51.12
N GLU A 225 -2.45 6.46 50.67
CA GLU A 225 -3.42 5.78 51.56
C GLU A 225 -2.79 4.58 52.29
N THR A 226 -1.96 3.81 51.58
CA THR A 226 -1.24 2.65 52.09
C THR A 226 0.17 2.97 52.58
N ALA A 227 0.51 4.25 52.78
CA ALA A 227 1.87 4.66 53.13
C ALA A 227 2.29 4.19 54.54
N ARG A 228 3.60 3.98 54.69
CA ARG A 228 4.25 3.49 55.90
C ARG A 228 4.36 4.54 56.98
N ASP A 229 4.63 4.11 58.21
CA ASP A 229 4.78 4.99 59.37
C ASP A 229 6.13 5.77 59.30
N PRO A 230 6.11 7.11 59.41
CA PRO A 230 7.33 7.92 59.55
C PRO A 230 8.29 7.48 60.68
N ALA A 231 7.78 6.81 61.72
CA ALA A 231 8.59 6.27 62.81
C ALA A 231 9.65 5.27 62.35
N GLU A 232 9.43 4.56 61.24
CA GLU A 232 10.41 3.63 60.68
C GLU A 232 11.69 4.35 60.21
N VAL A 233 11.54 5.52 59.58
CA VAL A 233 12.68 6.34 59.12
C VAL A 233 13.38 6.99 60.31
N ALA A 234 12.62 7.47 61.29
CA ALA A 234 13.19 8.00 62.53
C ALA A 234 14.04 6.94 63.26
N GLN A 235 13.53 5.70 63.37
CA GLN A 235 14.30 4.60 63.95
C GLN A 235 15.57 4.30 63.15
N ALA A 236 15.52 4.31 61.81
CA ALA A 236 16.71 4.11 60.99
C ALA A 236 17.76 5.22 61.16
N ILE A 237 17.34 6.47 61.38
CA ILE A 237 18.26 7.58 61.70
C ILE A 237 18.97 7.30 63.03
N LEU A 238 18.24 6.81 64.04
CA LEU A 238 18.82 6.43 65.33
C LEU A 238 19.79 5.26 65.17
N ASP A 239 19.42 4.22 64.44
CA ASP A 239 20.31 3.06 64.18
C ASP A 239 21.62 3.50 63.50
N VAL A 240 21.55 4.41 62.53
CA VAL A 240 22.72 4.99 61.86
C VAL A 240 23.56 5.83 62.83
N ALA A 241 22.92 6.61 63.69
CA ALA A 241 23.61 7.43 64.68
C ALA A 241 24.23 6.60 65.82
N ASP A 242 23.74 5.39 66.07
CA ASP A 242 24.22 4.50 67.14
C ASP A 242 25.29 3.49 66.64
N ALA A 243 25.34 3.22 65.34
CA ALA A 243 26.30 2.30 64.74
C ALA A 243 27.76 2.81 64.81
N ASP A 244 28.73 1.92 65.00
CA ASP A 244 30.16 2.25 65.00
C ASP A 244 30.98 1.21 64.21
N PRO A 245 31.58 1.57 63.05
CA PRO A 245 31.39 2.85 62.36
C PRO A 245 29.95 2.96 61.79
N PRO A 246 29.41 4.18 61.67
CA PRO A 246 28.13 4.39 61.00
C PRO A 246 28.19 3.99 59.52
N PRO A 247 27.12 3.40 58.97
CA PRO A 247 27.07 3.10 57.54
C PRO A 247 26.98 4.40 56.74
N ILE A 248 27.68 4.47 55.61
CA ILE A 248 27.60 5.62 54.69
C ILE A 248 26.18 5.76 54.13
N ARG A 249 25.45 4.65 53.94
CA ARG A 249 24.11 4.65 53.34
C ARG A 249 23.18 3.67 54.05
N ARG A 250 21.96 4.11 54.34
CA ARG A 250 20.90 3.29 54.92
C ARG A 250 19.60 3.48 54.16
N ARG A 251 19.11 2.42 53.51
CA ARG A 251 17.77 2.38 52.89
C ARG A 251 16.72 1.93 53.88
N VAL A 252 15.53 2.51 53.79
CA VAL A 252 14.39 2.24 54.69
C VAL A 252 13.14 2.02 53.85
N GLY A 253 12.40 0.94 54.08
CA GLY A 253 11.06 0.78 53.50
C GLY A 253 10.92 -0.16 52.29
N ALA A 254 11.98 -0.72 51.70
CA ALA A 254 11.87 -1.68 50.60
C ALA A 254 12.93 -2.80 50.64
N PRO A 255 12.63 -4.02 50.15
CA PRO A 255 13.61 -5.10 50.08
C PRO A 255 14.66 -4.80 49.01
N GLU A 256 15.94 -4.97 49.31
CA GLU A 256 17.06 -4.61 48.42
C GLU A 256 17.01 -5.31 47.04
N ARG A 257 16.30 -6.44 46.94
CA ARG A 257 16.22 -7.27 45.73
C ARG A 257 14.90 -7.20 44.94
N THR A 258 13.86 -6.55 45.46
CA THR A 258 12.53 -6.52 44.82
C THR A 258 11.98 -5.11 44.77
N GLY A 259 11.53 -4.67 43.58
CA GLY A 259 11.08 -3.29 43.32
C GLY A 259 12.06 -2.50 42.45
N LEU A 260 11.76 -1.21 42.19
CA LEU A 260 12.52 -0.38 41.22
C LEU A 260 14.01 -0.23 41.58
N LEU A 261 14.35 -0.20 42.87
CA LEU A 261 15.75 -0.16 43.33
C LEU A 261 16.49 -1.48 43.14
N GLY A 262 15.81 -2.62 43.24
CA GLY A 262 16.38 -3.93 42.90
C GLY A 262 16.64 -4.03 41.40
N LEU A 263 15.69 -3.56 40.58
CA LEU A 263 15.86 -3.47 39.13
C LEU A 263 17.01 -2.54 38.74
N ARG A 264 17.21 -1.42 39.45
CA ARG A 264 18.36 -0.53 39.23
C ARG A 264 19.71 -1.22 39.39
N GLN A 265 19.81 -2.25 40.25
CA GLN A 265 21.03 -3.03 40.43
C GLN A 265 21.20 -4.13 39.37
N GLN A 266 20.11 -4.53 38.71
CA GLN A 266 20.09 -5.62 37.73
C GLN A 266 20.07 -5.13 36.27
N MET A 267 19.70 -3.88 36.05
CA MET A 267 19.57 -3.25 34.74
C MET A 267 20.61 -2.15 34.54
N SER A 268 20.95 -1.87 33.29
CA SER A 268 21.65 -0.64 32.95
C SER A 268 20.80 0.58 33.33
N HIS A 269 21.44 1.74 33.49
CA HIS A 269 20.72 2.98 33.77
C HIS A 269 19.67 3.28 32.68
N ASP A 270 20.06 3.13 31.41
CA ASP A 270 19.20 3.38 30.26
C ASP A 270 18.01 2.42 30.20
N ASP A 271 18.22 1.14 30.50
CA ASP A 271 17.16 0.13 30.52
C ASP A 271 16.16 0.40 31.64
N LEU A 272 16.63 0.83 32.81
CA LEU A 272 15.75 1.22 33.90
C LEU A 272 14.94 2.47 33.54
N VAL A 273 15.55 3.48 32.92
CA VAL A 273 14.83 4.69 32.46
C VAL A 273 13.75 4.31 31.46
N ARG A 274 14.05 3.42 30.49
CA ARG A 274 13.07 2.90 29.52
C ARG A 274 11.99 2.03 30.18
N PHE A 275 12.34 1.28 31.22
CA PHE A 275 11.38 0.47 31.99
C PHE A 275 10.41 1.35 32.78
N ILE A 276 10.91 2.37 33.48
CA ILE A 276 10.07 3.33 34.23
C ILE A 276 9.20 4.14 33.28
N TYR A 277 9.72 4.54 32.10
CA TYR A 277 8.90 5.16 31.06
C TYR A 277 7.73 4.26 30.63
N ARG A 278 7.97 2.96 30.40
CA ARG A 278 6.90 1.99 30.06
C ARG A 278 5.85 1.83 31.15
N LEU A 279 6.23 1.91 32.44
CA LEU A 279 5.28 1.83 33.56
C LEU A 279 4.40 3.08 33.73
N THR A 280 4.84 4.23 33.20
CA THR A 280 4.27 5.55 33.50
C THR A 280 3.76 6.30 32.26
N ALA A 281 3.90 5.71 31.08
CA ALA A 281 3.27 6.18 29.85
C ALA A 281 1.78 5.79 29.81
N GLU A 282 0.95 6.56 29.09
CA GLU A 282 -0.32 6.01 28.59
C GLU A 282 -0.04 4.78 27.73
N PRO A 283 -1.06 3.95 27.41
CA PRO A 283 -1.07 3.33 26.10
C PRO A 283 -1.18 4.45 25.07
N THR A 284 -0.07 5.15 24.82
CA THR A 284 0.14 5.83 23.55
C THR A 284 0.00 4.72 22.51
N PRO A 285 -0.69 4.94 21.37
CA PRO A 285 -0.61 4.01 20.27
C PRO A 285 0.88 3.70 20.06
N PRO A 286 1.27 2.46 19.71
CA PRO A 286 2.66 2.18 19.38
C PRO A 286 3.16 3.33 18.48
N PRO A 287 4.45 3.77 18.57
CA PRO A 287 4.98 4.69 17.56
C PRO A 287 4.48 4.15 16.24
N LEU A 288 3.69 4.94 15.45
CA LEU A 288 2.93 4.43 14.29
C LEU A 288 3.83 3.36 13.70
N PRO A 289 3.46 2.06 13.84
CA PRO A 289 4.44 0.99 13.71
C PRO A 289 5.17 1.32 12.45
N LYS A 290 6.47 1.69 12.51
CA LYS A 290 7.23 2.25 11.37
C LYS A 290 6.69 1.52 10.17
N VAL A 291 5.88 2.13 9.30
CA VAL A 291 4.97 1.29 8.50
C VAL A 291 5.87 0.33 7.77
N ARG A 292 5.82 -0.93 8.17
CA ARG A 292 6.88 -1.88 7.88
C ARG A 292 6.35 -2.57 6.65
N GLY A 293 6.71 -2.02 5.51
CA GLY A 293 6.39 -2.59 4.21
C GLY A 293 7.46 -3.61 3.87
N ASP A 294 7.05 -4.84 3.57
CA ASP A 294 7.89 -5.71 2.75
C ASP A 294 7.93 -5.20 1.31
N GLY A 295 8.79 -5.80 0.48
CA GLY A 295 8.91 -5.43 -0.92
C GLY A 295 7.62 -5.61 -1.70
N GLY A 296 6.82 -6.61 -1.37
CA GLY A 296 5.56 -6.92 -2.06
C GLY A 296 4.55 -5.82 -1.85
N TRP A 297 4.40 -5.42 -0.59
CA TRP A 297 3.59 -4.28 -0.19
C TRP A 297 4.02 -2.99 -0.87
N LEU A 298 5.33 -2.71 -0.96
CA LEU A 298 5.83 -1.50 -1.63
C LEU A 298 5.47 -1.44 -3.12
N VAL A 299 5.59 -2.57 -3.84
CA VAL A 299 5.20 -2.68 -5.25
C VAL A 299 3.70 -2.43 -5.39
N VAL A 300 2.88 -3.16 -4.64
CA VAL A 300 1.41 -3.07 -4.74
C VAL A 300 0.89 -1.71 -4.33
N ARG A 301 1.40 -1.13 -3.25
CA ARG A 301 1.00 0.23 -2.83
C ARG A 301 1.30 1.26 -3.91
N THR A 302 2.47 1.16 -4.55
CA THR A 302 2.82 2.04 -5.68
C THR A 302 1.87 1.86 -6.87
N LEU A 303 1.48 0.60 -7.17
CA LEU A 303 0.49 0.30 -8.21
C LEU A 303 -0.89 0.88 -7.87
N ARG A 304 -1.33 0.71 -6.62
CA ARG A 304 -2.60 1.23 -6.09
C ARG A 304 -2.66 2.76 -6.17
N GLU A 305 -1.61 3.43 -5.74
CA GLU A 305 -1.49 4.90 -5.82
C GLU A 305 -1.50 5.41 -7.28
N ALA A 306 -1.06 4.58 -8.23
CA ALA A 306 -1.14 4.87 -9.66
C ALA A 306 -2.49 4.51 -10.32
N GLY A 307 -3.46 4.01 -9.55
CA GLY A 307 -4.82 3.68 -9.99
C GLY A 307 -5.02 2.27 -10.56
N ILE A 308 -4.03 1.38 -10.40
CA ILE A 308 -4.20 -0.05 -10.70
C ILE A 308 -5.08 -0.67 -9.61
N THR A 309 -6.08 -1.44 -10.04
CA THR A 309 -7.13 -1.95 -9.15
C THR A 309 -7.30 -3.47 -9.20
N HIS A 310 -6.70 -4.14 -10.17
CA HIS A 310 -6.89 -5.57 -10.41
C HIS A 310 -5.55 -6.26 -10.63
N ALA A 311 -5.44 -7.46 -10.06
CA ALA A 311 -4.31 -8.36 -10.21
C ALA A 311 -4.80 -9.71 -10.73
N PHE A 312 -4.11 -10.26 -11.73
CA PHE A 312 -4.38 -11.56 -12.30
C PHE A 312 -3.17 -12.45 -12.07
N THR A 313 -3.39 -13.69 -11.63
CA THR A 313 -2.29 -14.51 -11.11
C THR A 313 -2.56 -16.01 -11.17
N ILE A 314 -1.49 -16.78 -11.06
CA ILE A 314 -1.49 -18.00 -10.26
C ILE A 314 -0.53 -17.76 -9.10
N VAL A 315 -1.00 -18.08 -7.89
CA VAL A 315 -0.22 -17.89 -6.67
C VAL A 315 0.78 -19.04 -6.53
N GLY A 316 2.03 -18.68 -6.31
CA GLY A 316 3.15 -19.59 -6.10
C GLY A 316 4.12 -19.07 -5.03
N GLY A 317 5.21 -19.79 -4.84
CA GLY A 317 6.15 -19.55 -3.74
C GLY A 317 6.88 -18.21 -3.81
N HIS A 318 7.03 -17.64 -5.01
CA HIS A 318 7.80 -16.42 -5.23
C HIS A 318 6.95 -15.16 -5.37
N ASN A 319 5.63 -15.28 -5.57
CA ASN A 319 4.74 -14.12 -5.77
C ASN A 319 3.63 -13.97 -4.72
N TYR A 320 3.52 -14.87 -3.73
CA TYR A 320 2.45 -14.78 -2.73
C TYR A 320 2.51 -13.49 -1.89
N GLN A 321 3.68 -12.86 -1.70
CA GLN A 321 3.78 -11.57 -0.99
C GLN A 321 3.08 -10.46 -1.77
N ILE A 322 3.23 -10.43 -3.11
CA ILE A 322 2.51 -9.50 -3.98
C ILE A 322 1.00 -9.76 -3.89
N VAL A 323 0.58 -11.01 -3.93
CA VAL A 323 -0.85 -11.38 -3.87
C VAL A 323 -1.46 -11.02 -2.51
N ASN A 324 -0.74 -11.28 -1.42
CA ASN A 324 -1.16 -10.90 -0.07
C ASN A 324 -1.25 -9.37 0.06
N ALA A 325 -0.26 -8.63 -0.45
CA ALA A 325 -0.28 -7.18 -0.50
C ALA A 325 -1.44 -6.63 -1.36
N CYS A 326 -1.81 -7.31 -2.46
CA CYS A 326 -3.00 -6.94 -3.26
C CYS A 326 -4.26 -6.98 -2.39
N ARG A 327 -4.44 -8.01 -1.57
CA ARG A 327 -5.56 -8.11 -0.64
C ARG A 327 -5.55 -6.96 0.39
N GLU A 328 -4.38 -6.65 0.95
CA GLU A 328 -4.21 -5.60 1.97
C GLU A 328 -4.49 -4.19 1.42
N GLU A 329 -4.03 -3.90 0.19
CA GLU A 329 -4.22 -2.60 -0.47
C GLU A 329 -5.56 -2.49 -1.23
N GLY A 330 -6.38 -3.54 -1.21
CA GLY A 330 -7.72 -3.56 -1.80
C GLY A 330 -7.76 -3.73 -3.32
N LEU A 331 -6.73 -4.33 -3.94
CA LEU A 331 -6.78 -4.78 -5.32
C LEU A 331 -7.64 -6.04 -5.43
N CYS A 332 -8.48 -6.11 -6.46
CA CYS A 332 -9.24 -7.31 -6.78
C CYS A 332 -8.32 -8.35 -7.42
N VAL A 333 -8.11 -9.49 -6.72
CA VAL A 333 -7.28 -10.60 -7.21
C VAL A 333 -8.15 -11.62 -7.93
N ILE A 334 -7.71 -12.01 -9.13
CA ILE A 334 -8.28 -13.10 -9.93
C ILE A 334 -7.21 -14.18 -10.08
N ASP A 335 -7.39 -15.29 -9.38
CA ASP A 335 -6.52 -16.45 -9.48
C ASP A 335 -7.05 -17.40 -10.56
N ALA A 336 -6.25 -17.62 -11.61
CA ALA A 336 -6.58 -18.43 -12.78
C ALA A 336 -6.18 -19.91 -12.57
N ARG A 337 -6.47 -20.77 -13.55
CA ARG A 337 -5.99 -22.16 -13.60
C ARG A 337 -4.72 -22.32 -14.44
N ASN A 338 -4.42 -21.39 -15.35
CA ASN A 338 -3.14 -21.26 -16.04
C ASN A 338 -2.65 -19.80 -16.13
N GLU A 339 -1.33 -19.56 -16.02
CA GLU A 339 -0.73 -18.21 -16.10
C GLU A 339 -0.90 -17.54 -17.47
N MET A 340 -0.95 -18.31 -18.56
CA MET A 340 -1.27 -17.80 -19.90
C MET A 340 -2.64 -17.13 -19.90
N HIS A 341 -3.64 -17.79 -19.31
CA HIS A 341 -4.98 -17.23 -19.23
C HIS A 341 -5.07 -16.08 -18.24
N ALA A 342 -4.31 -16.09 -17.14
CA ALA A 342 -4.19 -14.93 -16.26
C ALA A 342 -3.69 -13.69 -17.02
N ALA A 343 -2.71 -13.87 -17.91
CA ALA A 343 -2.23 -12.81 -18.80
C ALA A 343 -3.32 -12.35 -19.79
N HIS A 344 -4.09 -13.26 -20.40
CA HIS A 344 -5.22 -12.89 -21.25
C HIS A 344 -6.32 -12.15 -20.49
N MET A 345 -6.62 -12.52 -19.25
CA MET A 345 -7.57 -11.79 -18.39
C MET A 345 -7.09 -10.36 -18.10
N ALA A 346 -5.81 -10.22 -17.74
CA ALA A 346 -5.17 -8.93 -17.51
C ALA A 346 -5.22 -8.04 -18.76
N ASP A 347 -4.97 -8.63 -19.93
CA ASP A 347 -5.03 -7.97 -21.23
C ASP A 347 -6.44 -7.41 -21.51
N ALA A 348 -7.46 -8.27 -21.52
CA ALA A 348 -8.83 -7.82 -21.78
C ALA A 348 -9.36 -6.83 -20.74
N PHE A 349 -9.00 -7.01 -19.47
CA PHE A 349 -9.31 -6.04 -18.44
C PHE A 349 -8.70 -4.68 -18.77
N ALA A 350 -7.40 -4.63 -19.09
CA ALA A 350 -6.71 -3.38 -19.36
C ALA A 350 -7.28 -2.65 -20.58
N ARG A 351 -7.63 -3.39 -21.65
CA ARG A 351 -8.29 -2.85 -22.85
C ARG A 351 -9.56 -2.07 -22.51
N LEU A 352 -10.46 -2.69 -21.73
CA LEU A 352 -11.78 -2.14 -21.46
C LEU A 352 -11.80 -1.16 -20.27
N ALA A 353 -11.01 -1.43 -19.23
CA ALA A 353 -10.85 -0.55 -18.08
C ALA A 353 -10.02 0.70 -18.37
N ARG A 354 -9.35 0.75 -19.54
CA ARG A 354 -8.43 1.81 -19.98
C ARG A 354 -7.35 2.16 -18.95
N ARG A 355 -6.83 1.14 -18.28
CA ARG A 355 -5.78 1.30 -17.29
C ARG A 355 -4.94 0.03 -17.23
N PRO A 356 -3.66 0.11 -16.82
CA PRO A 356 -2.86 -1.08 -16.67
C PRO A 356 -3.45 -2.08 -15.67
N ALA A 357 -3.31 -3.36 -15.97
CA ALA A 357 -3.54 -4.46 -15.04
C ALA A 357 -2.21 -4.98 -14.49
N LEU A 358 -2.23 -5.47 -13.25
CA LEU A 358 -1.13 -6.27 -12.70
C LEU A 358 -1.30 -7.72 -13.16
N LEU A 359 -0.29 -8.27 -13.84
CA LEU A 359 -0.10 -9.71 -13.98
C LEU A 359 1.01 -10.10 -13.02
N THR A 360 0.75 -10.99 -12.07
CA THR A 360 1.80 -11.53 -11.21
C THR A 360 1.83 -13.04 -11.26
N VAL A 361 3.01 -13.61 -11.48
CA VAL A 361 3.20 -15.05 -11.70
C VAL A 361 4.44 -15.51 -10.96
N ASP A 362 4.48 -16.82 -10.66
CA ASP A 362 5.64 -17.43 -10.01
C ASP A 362 6.91 -17.31 -10.88
N ALA A 363 8.06 -17.63 -10.29
CA ALA A 363 9.33 -17.68 -11.02
C ALA A 363 9.29 -18.73 -12.14
N ALA A 364 10.26 -18.65 -13.06
CA ALA A 364 10.52 -19.57 -14.17
C ALA A 364 9.27 -20.22 -14.82
N PRO A 365 8.79 -21.42 -14.43
CA PRO A 365 7.64 -22.05 -15.10
C PRO A 365 6.39 -21.17 -15.13
N GLY A 366 6.10 -20.42 -14.07
CA GLY A 366 4.95 -19.52 -14.05
C GLY A 366 5.08 -18.42 -15.10
N LEU A 367 6.27 -17.82 -15.20
CA LEU A 367 6.57 -16.84 -16.24
C LEU A 367 6.57 -17.45 -17.65
N VAL A 368 7.15 -18.64 -17.83
CA VAL A 368 7.19 -19.37 -19.12
C VAL A 368 5.78 -19.64 -19.62
N ASN A 369 4.87 -20.09 -18.75
CA ASN A 369 3.46 -20.27 -19.10
C ASN A 369 2.80 -18.93 -19.49
N ALA A 370 3.15 -17.83 -18.81
CA ALA A 370 2.59 -16.51 -19.08
C ALA A 370 3.07 -15.86 -20.39
N VAL A 371 4.23 -16.28 -20.94
CA VAL A 371 4.88 -15.65 -22.12
C VAL A 371 3.91 -15.44 -23.27
N ALA A 372 3.11 -16.46 -23.59
CA ALA A 372 2.22 -16.40 -24.74
C ALA A 372 1.12 -15.33 -24.56
N GLY A 373 0.57 -15.19 -23.35
CA GLY A 373 -0.39 -14.13 -23.06
C GLY A 373 0.23 -12.73 -22.95
N ILE A 374 1.50 -12.63 -22.52
CA ILE A 374 2.26 -11.37 -22.55
C ILE A 374 2.51 -10.92 -23.99
N GLU A 375 2.82 -11.84 -24.90
CA GLU A 375 2.99 -11.58 -26.33
C GLU A 375 1.72 -11.03 -26.97
N VAL A 376 0.56 -11.64 -26.67
CA VAL A 376 -0.74 -11.14 -27.16
C VAL A 376 -0.98 -9.69 -26.72
N ALA A 377 -0.69 -9.36 -25.45
CA ALA A 377 -0.81 -7.99 -24.94
C ALA A 377 0.20 -7.04 -25.59
N TYR A 378 1.42 -7.51 -25.86
CA TYR A 378 2.46 -6.73 -26.53
C TYR A 378 2.08 -6.33 -27.95
N GLU A 379 1.66 -7.30 -28.76
CA GLU A 379 1.26 -7.05 -30.14
C GLU A 379 0.01 -6.18 -30.22
N ALA A 380 -0.93 -6.37 -29.30
CA ALA A 380 -2.13 -5.55 -29.19
C ALA A 380 -1.91 -4.17 -28.55
N GLN A 381 -0.67 -3.85 -28.11
CA GLN A 381 -0.30 -2.57 -27.52
C GLN A 381 -1.06 -2.27 -26.22
N VAL A 382 -1.17 -3.26 -25.34
CA VAL A 382 -1.96 -3.15 -24.11
C VAL A 382 -1.04 -2.93 -22.91
N PRO A 383 -1.29 -1.89 -22.08
CA PRO A 383 -0.46 -1.64 -20.91
C PRO A 383 -0.70 -2.72 -19.85
N MET A 384 0.34 -3.46 -19.53
CA MET A 384 0.32 -4.51 -18.50
C MET A 384 1.59 -4.41 -17.66
N ILE A 385 1.45 -4.51 -16.33
CA ILE A 385 2.60 -4.57 -15.42
C ILE A 385 2.77 -6.02 -15.02
N VAL A 386 3.80 -6.66 -15.55
CA VAL A 386 4.15 -8.05 -15.25
C VAL A 386 5.16 -8.05 -14.10
N VAL A 387 4.84 -8.78 -13.04
CA VAL A 387 5.65 -8.87 -11.83
C VAL A 387 5.90 -10.34 -11.50
N SER A 388 7.17 -10.74 -11.49
CA SER A 388 7.60 -12.08 -11.09
C SER A 388 8.87 -11.96 -10.26
N ALA A 389 8.95 -12.68 -9.14
CA ALA A 389 10.19 -12.73 -8.37
C ALA A 389 11.10 -13.86 -8.90
N GLN A 390 12.38 -13.75 -8.60
CA GLN A 390 13.37 -14.80 -8.83
C GLN A 390 13.60 -15.61 -7.56
N GLY A 391 14.24 -16.76 -7.72
CA GLY A 391 14.83 -17.51 -6.61
C GLY A 391 15.85 -16.68 -5.81
N SER A 392 16.26 -17.23 -4.67
CA SER A 392 17.22 -16.62 -3.75
C SER A 392 18.53 -16.21 -4.43
N LEU A 393 19.02 -15.00 -4.11
CA LEU A 393 20.35 -14.54 -4.54
C LEU A 393 21.47 -15.47 -4.06
N ALA A 394 21.34 -16.02 -2.85
CA ALA A 394 22.38 -16.83 -2.24
C ALA A 394 22.63 -18.15 -2.99
N GLY A 395 21.62 -18.67 -3.70
CA GLY A 395 21.73 -19.89 -4.48
C GLY A 395 21.85 -19.67 -5.99
N ARG A 396 22.10 -18.42 -6.41
CA ARG A 396 22.37 -18.10 -7.81
C ARG A 396 23.56 -18.91 -8.32
N ASP A 397 23.48 -19.39 -9.56
CA ASP A 397 24.51 -20.16 -10.27
C ASP A 397 24.88 -21.55 -9.69
N ILE A 398 24.26 -21.96 -8.58
CA ILE A 398 24.44 -23.31 -7.99
C ILE A 398 23.17 -24.19 -8.03
N GLY A 399 22.13 -23.72 -8.72
CA GLY A 399 20.93 -24.49 -9.02
C GLY A 399 19.76 -24.33 -8.03
N VAL A 400 19.29 -23.09 -7.82
CA VAL A 400 18.02 -22.86 -7.10
C VAL A 400 16.80 -23.32 -7.89
N MET A 401 15.76 -23.75 -7.17
CA MET A 401 14.48 -24.10 -7.75
C MET A 401 13.95 -22.96 -8.62
N GLN A 402 13.47 -23.30 -9.82
CA GLN A 402 12.83 -22.35 -10.74
C GLN A 402 13.73 -21.15 -11.12
N ALA A 403 15.04 -21.37 -11.33
CA ALA A 403 15.94 -20.36 -11.91
C ALA A 403 16.05 -20.48 -13.43
N ILE A 404 15.73 -19.38 -14.13
CA ILE A 404 16.06 -19.13 -15.54
C ILE A 404 16.42 -17.65 -15.72
N ASP A 405 16.97 -17.29 -16.88
CA ASP A 405 17.13 -15.87 -17.27
C ASP A 405 15.78 -15.27 -17.70
N GLN A 406 15.01 -14.82 -16.70
CA GLN A 406 13.66 -14.28 -16.88
C GLN A 406 13.65 -13.03 -17.78
N LEU A 407 14.66 -12.15 -17.62
CA LEU A 407 14.77 -10.94 -18.43
C LEU A 407 15.00 -11.30 -19.90
N ARG A 408 15.89 -12.24 -20.22
CA ARG A 408 16.13 -12.62 -21.61
C ARG A 408 14.90 -13.26 -22.25
N LEU A 409 14.12 -14.02 -21.48
CA LEU A 409 12.89 -14.66 -21.94
C LEU A 409 11.84 -13.64 -22.41
N VAL A 410 11.61 -12.58 -21.63
CA VAL A 410 10.54 -11.59 -21.91
C VAL A 410 10.97 -10.36 -22.72
N ARG A 411 12.28 -10.26 -23.05
CA ARG A 411 12.85 -9.14 -23.82
C ARG A 411 12.14 -8.81 -25.14
N PRO A 412 11.78 -9.78 -25.99
CA PRO A 412 11.18 -9.46 -27.29
C PRO A 412 9.72 -8.99 -27.18
N ILE A 413 9.08 -9.21 -26.03
CA ILE A 413 7.63 -9.04 -25.84
C ILE A 413 7.30 -8.07 -24.70
N THR A 414 8.25 -7.22 -24.29
CA THR A 414 8.03 -6.18 -23.28
C THR A 414 8.71 -4.88 -23.68
N LYS A 415 8.10 -3.74 -23.34
CA LYS A 415 8.65 -2.41 -23.62
C LYS A 415 9.82 -2.05 -22.69
N TRP A 416 9.80 -2.59 -21.49
CA TRP A 416 10.78 -2.32 -20.45
C TRP A 416 10.84 -3.48 -19.49
N GLN A 417 12.06 -3.81 -19.07
CA GLN A 417 12.30 -4.89 -18.14
C GLN A 417 13.52 -4.63 -17.27
N ARG A 418 13.43 -4.84 -15.96
CA ARG A 418 14.56 -4.71 -15.04
C ARG A 418 14.41 -5.59 -13.81
N THR A 419 15.54 -6.06 -13.30
CA THR A 419 15.66 -6.59 -11.94
C THR A 419 15.96 -5.47 -10.95
N CYS A 420 15.17 -5.37 -9.88
CA CYS A 420 15.45 -4.50 -8.75
C CYS A 420 16.18 -5.29 -7.66
N PHE A 421 17.41 -4.88 -7.32
CA PHE A 421 18.24 -5.54 -6.30
C PHE A 421 18.13 -4.89 -4.92
N GLU A 422 17.20 -3.96 -4.73
CA GLU A 422 17.12 -3.18 -3.50
C GLU A 422 15.69 -2.78 -3.14
N THR A 423 15.23 -3.19 -1.95
CA THR A 423 13.85 -3.03 -1.49
C THR A 423 13.40 -1.56 -1.47
N ARG A 424 14.26 -0.64 -1.01
CA ARG A 424 13.93 0.81 -0.96
C ARG A 424 13.73 1.45 -2.34
N ARG A 425 14.12 0.78 -3.43
CA ARG A 425 13.95 1.27 -4.81
C ARG A 425 12.76 0.65 -5.53
N LEU A 426 12.04 -0.30 -4.91
CA LEU A 426 10.88 -0.94 -5.52
C LEU A 426 9.80 0.06 -5.97
N PRO A 427 9.47 1.13 -5.21
CA PRO A 427 8.55 2.15 -5.71
C PRO A 427 9.06 2.88 -6.95
N GLU A 428 10.34 3.24 -7.00
CA GLU A 428 10.97 3.88 -8.18
C GLU A 428 10.86 2.98 -9.42
N TYR A 429 11.19 1.70 -9.29
CA TYR A 429 11.14 0.74 -10.40
C TYR A 429 9.70 0.44 -10.82
N THR A 430 8.77 0.36 -9.86
CA THR A 430 7.36 0.17 -10.15
C THR A 430 6.79 1.37 -10.90
N ALA A 431 7.11 2.60 -10.48
CA ALA A 431 6.74 3.81 -11.20
C ALA A 431 7.37 3.87 -12.60
N ALA A 432 8.61 3.40 -12.77
CA ALA A 432 9.24 3.27 -14.08
C ALA A 432 8.49 2.26 -14.97
N ALA A 433 8.14 1.09 -14.45
CA ALA A 433 7.34 0.09 -15.17
C ALA A 433 6.01 0.70 -15.63
N ILE A 434 5.28 1.38 -14.74
CA ILE A 434 4.03 2.08 -15.09
C ILE A 434 4.27 3.12 -16.19
N ARG A 435 5.29 3.97 -16.05
CA ARG A 435 5.62 5.00 -17.06
C ARG A 435 5.87 4.36 -18.43
N HIS A 436 6.67 3.29 -18.48
CA HIS A 436 6.98 2.61 -19.74
C HIS A 436 5.79 1.87 -20.31
N ALA A 437 4.90 1.32 -19.47
CA ALA A 437 3.70 0.64 -19.94
C ALA A 437 2.71 1.60 -20.59
N THR A 438 2.57 2.83 -20.07
CA THR A 438 1.52 3.77 -20.49
C THR A 438 1.97 4.87 -21.44
N THR A 439 3.26 5.25 -21.45
CA THR A 439 3.76 6.39 -22.25
C THR A 439 4.12 5.95 -23.68
N GLY A 440 3.78 6.79 -24.67
CA GLY A 440 3.96 6.46 -26.09
C GLY A 440 2.98 5.37 -26.50
N ARG A 441 3.37 4.48 -27.42
CA ARG A 441 2.61 3.26 -27.75
C ARG A 441 2.50 2.37 -26.51
N PRO A 442 1.31 2.08 -25.94
CA PRO A 442 1.22 1.30 -24.72
C PRO A 442 1.70 -0.14 -24.91
N GLY A 443 2.05 -0.84 -23.82
CA GLY A 443 2.51 -2.23 -23.90
C GLY A 443 2.93 -2.80 -22.55
N PRO A 444 3.19 -4.12 -22.48
CA PRO A 444 3.61 -4.79 -21.26
C PRO A 444 5.01 -4.36 -20.81
N THR A 445 5.23 -4.40 -19.51
CA THR A 445 6.53 -4.19 -18.85
C THR A 445 6.77 -5.28 -17.83
N PHE A 446 8.02 -5.58 -17.54
CA PHE A 446 8.40 -6.65 -16.62
C PHE A 446 9.27 -6.13 -15.48
N LEU A 447 8.78 -6.24 -14.26
CA LEU A 447 9.54 -5.96 -13.06
C LEU A 447 9.88 -7.26 -12.36
N ASP A 448 11.18 -7.44 -12.17
CA ASP A 448 11.80 -8.61 -11.60
C ASP A 448 12.56 -8.24 -10.33
N PHE A 449 12.68 -9.15 -9.37
CA PHE A 449 13.43 -8.92 -8.15
C PHE A 449 13.75 -10.26 -7.47
N PRO A 450 14.88 -10.35 -6.73
CA PRO A 450 15.15 -11.53 -5.92
C PRO A 450 14.21 -11.67 -4.72
N LEU A 451 14.03 -12.90 -4.23
CA LEU A 451 13.16 -13.20 -3.10
C LEU A 451 13.54 -12.41 -1.82
N GLU A 452 14.83 -12.21 -1.56
CA GLU A 452 15.30 -11.42 -0.41
C GLU A 452 14.85 -9.96 -0.48
N VAL A 453 14.84 -9.38 -1.68
CA VAL A 453 14.39 -8.00 -1.91
C VAL A 453 12.89 -7.88 -1.68
N MET A 454 12.14 -8.89 -2.11
CA MET A 454 10.69 -9.01 -1.94
C MET A 454 10.28 -9.19 -0.47
N GLN A 455 11.03 -10.00 0.28
CA GLN A 455 10.72 -10.34 1.67
C GLN A 455 11.26 -9.34 2.70
N ALA A 456 12.29 -8.58 2.34
CA ALA A 456 12.90 -7.63 3.27
C ALA A 456 11.89 -6.56 3.71
N THR A 457 11.80 -6.36 5.03
CA THR A 457 10.90 -5.39 5.63
C THR A 457 11.65 -4.10 5.97
N ILE A 458 11.24 -2.99 5.37
CA ILE A 458 11.86 -1.68 5.59
C ILE A 458 10.89 -0.68 6.19
N ASP A 459 11.43 0.40 6.74
CA ASP A 459 10.65 1.53 7.23
C ASP A 459 10.16 2.35 6.05
N VAL A 460 8.85 2.33 5.77
CA VAL A 460 8.24 2.98 4.60
C VAL A 460 8.46 4.49 4.60
N GLU A 461 8.63 5.12 5.75
CA GLU A 461 8.92 6.56 5.83
C GLU A 461 10.29 6.92 5.22
N THR A 462 11.21 5.95 5.17
CA THR A 462 12.53 6.12 4.56
C THR A 462 12.53 5.90 3.03
N VAL A 463 11.40 5.48 2.47
CA VAL A 463 11.29 5.11 1.06
C VAL A 463 10.84 6.31 0.22
N PRO A 464 11.64 6.74 -0.78
CA PRO A 464 11.24 7.81 -1.68
C PRO A 464 9.97 7.43 -2.46
N GLN A 465 8.92 8.24 -2.32
CA GLN A 465 7.66 8.02 -3.02
C GLN A 465 7.67 8.72 -4.38
N PRO A 466 7.51 7.98 -5.51
CA PRO A 466 7.50 8.57 -6.84
C PRO A 466 6.26 9.45 -7.03
N ARG A 467 6.45 10.68 -7.51
CA ARG A 467 5.36 11.63 -7.85
C ARG A 467 5.61 12.24 -9.23
N HIS A 468 4.54 12.58 -9.95
CA HIS A 468 4.58 13.28 -11.25
C HIS A 468 5.58 12.67 -12.26
N TYR A 469 5.64 11.34 -12.32
CA TYR A 469 6.72 10.61 -13.00
C TYR A 469 6.40 10.24 -14.45
N ARG A 470 5.29 10.72 -15.03
CA ARG A 470 4.86 10.41 -16.41
C ARG A 470 4.20 11.60 -17.09
N VAL A 471 4.30 11.62 -18.41
CA VAL A 471 3.60 12.59 -19.28
C VAL A 471 2.10 12.28 -19.27
N THR A 472 1.27 13.32 -19.19
CA THR A 472 -0.20 13.20 -19.12
C THR A 472 -0.91 13.69 -20.39
N SER A 473 -0.18 14.27 -21.34
CA SER A 473 -0.71 14.76 -22.62
C SER A 473 0.12 14.26 -23.79
N GLY A 474 -0.55 13.80 -24.85
CA GLY A 474 0.11 13.40 -26.10
C GLY A 474 0.60 14.59 -26.96
N PRO A 475 1.54 14.36 -27.89
CA PRO A 475 2.08 15.39 -28.78
C PRO A 475 1.02 15.90 -29.78
N LEU A 476 1.11 17.20 -30.10
CA LEU A 476 0.32 17.84 -31.16
C LEU A 476 0.87 17.50 -32.55
N ALA A 477 0.01 17.59 -33.57
CA ALA A 477 0.42 17.50 -34.97
C ALA A 477 0.85 18.87 -35.51
N ASP A 478 1.74 18.85 -36.52
CA ASP A 478 2.10 20.03 -37.31
C ASP A 478 0.85 20.57 -38.05
N PRO A 479 0.44 21.83 -37.80
CA PRO A 479 -0.73 22.42 -38.44
C PRO A 479 -0.67 22.45 -39.97
N ASP A 480 0.50 22.61 -40.59
CA ASP A 480 0.62 22.66 -42.05
C ASP A 480 0.39 21.29 -42.66
N LEU A 481 0.88 20.22 -42.04
CA LEU A 481 0.58 18.85 -42.46
C LEU A 481 -0.90 18.53 -42.31
N LEU A 482 -1.55 18.97 -41.22
CA LEU A 482 -3.00 18.80 -41.06
C LEU A 482 -3.82 19.53 -42.14
N ARG A 483 -3.40 20.74 -42.55
CA ARG A 483 -4.02 21.44 -43.69
C ARG A 483 -3.88 20.65 -44.98
N GLN A 484 -2.72 20.05 -45.23
CA GLN A 484 -2.50 19.18 -46.39
C GLN A 484 -3.41 17.94 -46.35
N VAL A 485 -3.61 17.33 -45.17
CA VAL A 485 -4.56 16.22 -44.99
C VAL A 485 -5.99 16.64 -45.35
N ILE A 486 -6.45 17.80 -44.85
CA ILE A 486 -7.78 18.32 -45.17
C ILE A 486 -7.93 18.57 -46.66
N GLU A 487 -6.95 19.21 -47.30
CA GLU A 487 -6.97 19.46 -48.75
C GLU A 487 -6.98 18.18 -49.58
N MET A 488 -6.22 17.16 -49.17
CA MET A 488 -6.19 15.85 -49.80
C MET A 488 -7.58 15.18 -49.74
N LEU A 489 -8.18 15.11 -48.54
CA LEU A 489 -9.50 14.50 -48.35
C LEU A 489 -10.61 15.29 -49.04
N ARG A 490 -10.50 16.63 -49.08
CA ARG A 490 -11.52 17.51 -49.67
C ARG A 490 -11.65 17.36 -51.18
N LYS A 491 -10.55 17.05 -51.86
CA LYS A 491 -10.46 16.81 -53.33
C LYS A 491 -10.83 15.39 -53.73
N ALA A 492 -10.92 14.48 -52.76
CA ALA A 492 -11.27 13.08 -53.00
C ALA A 492 -12.77 12.95 -53.30
N ARG A 493 -13.14 12.00 -54.15
CA ARG A 493 -14.55 11.68 -54.44
C ARG A 493 -15.08 10.58 -53.55
N ARG A 494 -14.22 9.65 -53.14
CA ARG A 494 -14.52 8.49 -52.29
C ARG A 494 -13.48 8.37 -51.16
N PRO A 495 -13.33 9.39 -50.30
CA PRO A 495 -12.41 9.32 -49.16
C PRO A 495 -12.87 8.27 -48.13
N LEU A 496 -11.92 7.63 -47.45
CA LEU A 496 -12.21 6.67 -46.37
C LEU A 496 -11.31 6.92 -45.15
N ILE A 497 -11.92 6.96 -43.96
CA ILE A 497 -11.19 7.03 -42.69
C ILE A 497 -11.00 5.62 -42.15
N ILE A 498 -9.80 5.31 -41.64
CA ILE A 498 -9.48 4.06 -40.97
C ILE A 498 -8.93 4.38 -39.58
N ALA A 499 -9.73 4.11 -38.55
CA ALA A 499 -9.42 4.45 -37.17
C ALA A 499 -9.25 3.19 -36.31
N GLY A 500 -8.20 3.11 -35.50
CA GLY A 500 -7.98 1.95 -34.62
C GLY A 500 -7.63 2.29 -33.18
N SER A 501 -7.00 1.33 -32.50
CA SER A 501 -6.77 1.35 -31.05
C SER A 501 -6.09 2.60 -30.52
N GLY A 502 -5.30 3.31 -31.33
CA GLY A 502 -4.70 4.58 -30.94
C GLY A 502 -5.73 5.66 -30.61
N VAL A 503 -6.89 5.68 -31.27
CA VAL A 503 -8.00 6.58 -30.92
C VAL A 503 -8.58 6.21 -29.55
N TRP A 504 -8.77 4.91 -29.30
CA TRP A 504 -9.26 4.38 -28.03
C TRP A 504 -8.34 4.74 -26.86
N TRP A 505 -7.03 4.53 -27.02
CA TRP A 505 -6.03 4.84 -25.99
C TRP A 505 -5.82 6.34 -25.77
N ALA A 506 -5.98 7.16 -26.82
CA ALA A 506 -5.87 8.62 -26.74
C ALA A 506 -7.12 9.29 -26.13
N HIS A 507 -8.17 8.53 -25.81
CA HIS A 507 -9.47 9.08 -25.43
C HIS A 507 -10.08 10.00 -26.51
N GLY A 508 -9.94 9.62 -27.78
CA GLY A 508 -10.35 10.42 -28.95
C GLY A 508 -11.74 10.12 -29.50
N GLU A 509 -12.59 9.36 -28.80
CA GLU A 509 -13.87 8.88 -29.35
C GLU A 509 -14.79 10.01 -29.78
N ALA A 510 -15.00 11.00 -28.91
CA ALA A 510 -15.88 12.13 -29.20
C ALA A 510 -15.36 12.95 -30.39
N GLU A 511 -14.04 13.07 -30.52
CA GLU A 511 -13.40 13.82 -31.58
C GLU A 511 -13.46 13.08 -32.92
N LEU A 512 -13.32 11.76 -32.91
CA LEU A 512 -13.53 10.92 -34.09
C LEU A 512 -14.98 11.01 -34.58
N VAL A 513 -15.95 10.85 -33.66
CA VAL A 513 -17.38 10.97 -33.98
C VAL A 513 -17.68 12.33 -34.59
N ARG A 514 -17.19 13.42 -33.97
CA ARG A 514 -17.37 14.78 -34.48
C ARG A 514 -16.75 14.96 -35.87
N PHE A 515 -15.53 14.45 -36.09
CA PHE A 515 -14.85 14.57 -37.37
C PHE A 515 -15.60 13.85 -38.48
N VAL A 516 -16.03 12.61 -38.22
CA VAL A 516 -16.81 11.80 -39.15
C VAL A 516 -18.16 12.46 -39.46
N GLN A 517 -18.89 12.94 -38.46
CA GLN A 517 -20.17 13.61 -38.65
C GLN A 517 -20.04 14.94 -39.42
N THR A 518 -18.99 15.72 -39.14
CA THR A 518 -18.77 17.02 -39.79
C THR A 518 -18.39 16.86 -41.26
N THR A 519 -17.58 15.85 -41.58
CA THR A 519 -17.08 15.62 -42.95
C THR A 519 -18.01 14.74 -43.79
N GLY A 520 -18.84 13.92 -43.15
CA GLY A 520 -19.65 12.89 -43.81
C GLY A 520 -18.84 11.73 -44.38
N ILE A 521 -17.53 11.67 -44.12
CA ILE A 521 -16.65 10.65 -44.69
C ILE A 521 -16.90 9.32 -43.99
N PRO A 522 -17.11 8.22 -44.73
CA PRO A 522 -17.25 6.88 -44.14
C PRO A 522 -16.01 6.47 -43.36
N VAL A 523 -16.22 5.70 -42.31
CA VAL A 523 -15.17 5.29 -41.37
C VAL A 523 -15.20 3.80 -41.12
N LEU A 524 -14.02 3.20 -41.23
CA LEU A 524 -13.75 1.83 -40.88
C LEU A 524 -13.04 1.82 -39.53
N THR A 525 -13.71 1.33 -38.48
CA THR A 525 -13.12 1.22 -37.14
C THR A 525 -12.53 -0.15 -36.88
N ARG A 526 -11.32 -0.20 -36.30
CA ARG A 526 -10.52 -1.40 -36.08
C ARG A 526 -10.28 -1.65 -34.60
N ASN A 527 -10.12 -2.93 -34.25
CA ASN A 527 -9.68 -3.38 -32.93
C ASN A 527 -10.47 -2.67 -31.80
N LEU A 528 -9.80 -1.98 -30.88
CA LEU A 528 -10.46 -1.33 -29.74
C LEU A 528 -11.29 -0.10 -30.14
N ALA A 529 -11.11 0.45 -31.34
CA ALA A 529 -11.96 1.52 -31.85
C ALA A 529 -13.28 1.03 -32.41
N ARG A 530 -13.44 -0.27 -32.68
CA ARG A 530 -14.69 -0.81 -33.22
C ARG A 530 -15.84 -0.54 -32.26
N GLY A 531 -16.93 0.02 -32.76
CA GLY A 531 -18.09 0.46 -31.97
C GLY A 531 -17.96 1.84 -31.32
N ILE A 532 -16.86 2.59 -31.52
CA ILE A 532 -16.84 4.05 -31.24
C ILE A 532 -17.93 4.75 -32.06
N ILE A 533 -17.98 4.39 -33.33
CA ILE A 533 -19.13 4.63 -34.19
C ILE A 533 -19.81 3.27 -34.30
N PRO A 534 -21.06 3.12 -33.84
CA PRO A 534 -21.78 1.86 -33.91
C PRO A 534 -21.80 1.31 -35.34
N ASP A 535 -21.66 -0.01 -35.50
CA ASP A 535 -21.56 -0.63 -36.83
C ASP A 535 -22.83 -0.44 -37.70
N ASP A 536 -23.97 -0.10 -37.08
CA ASP A 536 -25.22 0.26 -37.77
C ASP A 536 -25.36 1.76 -38.09
N HIS A 537 -24.36 2.57 -37.76
CA HIS A 537 -24.33 3.98 -38.13
C HIS A 537 -24.18 4.14 -39.65
N PRO A 538 -24.88 5.08 -40.32
CA PRO A 538 -24.83 5.22 -41.78
C PRO A 538 -23.44 5.55 -42.37
N LEU A 539 -22.52 6.06 -41.55
CA LEU A 539 -21.13 6.32 -41.93
C LEU A 539 -20.16 5.18 -41.56
N ALA A 540 -20.63 4.12 -40.89
CA ALA A 540 -19.80 2.97 -40.58
C ALA A 540 -19.56 2.14 -41.85
N ALA A 541 -18.29 1.92 -42.18
CA ALA A 541 -17.83 1.11 -43.31
C ALA A 541 -17.45 -0.33 -42.89
N GLY A 542 -17.89 -0.77 -41.70
CA GLY A 542 -17.69 -2.11 -41.17
C GLY A 542 -16.28 -2.38 -40.66
N PHE A 543 -15.99 -3.66 -40.41
CA PHE A 543 -14.67 -4.13 -39.97
C PHE A 543 -13.79 -4.61 -41.13
N TYR A 544 -14.40 -5.34 -42.08
CA TYR A 544 -13.73 -5.76 -43.31
C TYR A 544 -13.63 -4.55 -44.25
N PRO A 545 -12.48 -4.34 -44.93
CA PRO A 545 -12.26 -3.19 -45.79
C PRO A 545 -12.94 -3.32 -47.16
N SER A 546 -14.18 -3.83 -47.19
CA SER A 546 -14.98 -4.03 -48.41
C SER A 546 -15.06 -2.80 -49.32
N PRO A 547 -15.23 -1.56 -48.81
CA PRO A 547 -15.27 -0.39 -49.69
C PRO A 547 -13.88 0.16 -50.04
N ALA A 548 -12.79 -0.30 -49.41
CA ALA A 548 -11.46 0.28 -49.57
C ALA A 548 -10.89 0.15 -50.99
N ALA A 549 -11.31 -0.86 -51.77
CA ALA A 549 -10.88 -1.02 -53.16
C ALA A 549 -11.43 0.10 -54.07
N LEU A 550 -12.56 0.70 -53.69
CA LEU A 550 -13.21 1.79 -54.43
C LEU A 550 -12.77 3.18 -53.95
N ALA A 551 -12.24 3.28 -52.73
CA ALA A 551 -11.81 4.53 -52.14
C ALA A 551 -10.64 5.15 -52.93
N ASP A 552 -10.59 6.48 -53.00
CA ASP A 552 -9.58 7.24 -53.76
C ASP A 552 -8.69 8.12 -52.87
N ALA A 553 -8.92 8.15 -51.56
CA ALA A 553 -8.00 8.73 -50.57
C ALA A 553 -8.23 8.10 -49.19
N PHE A 554 -7.18 8.00 -48.37
CA PHE A 554 -7.27 7.41 -47.04
C PHE A 554 -6.72 8.33 -45.94
N LEU A 555 -7.45 8.42 -44.83
CA LEU A 555 -6.91 8.88 -43.54
C LEU A 555 -6.80 7.70 -42.59
N VAL A 556 -5.58 7.25 -42.31
CA VAL A 556 -5.29 6.20 -41.33
C VAL A 556 -4.89 6.86 -40.02
N ILE A 557 -5.60 6.58 -38.93
CA ILE A 557 -5.34 7.20 -37.63
C ILE A 557 -5.31 6.16 -36.50
N GLY A 558 -4.18 6.12 -35.80
CA GLY A 558 -3.98 5.27 -34.62
C GLY A 558 -4.13 3.78 -34.90
N THR A 559 -3.75 3.33 -36.09
CA THR A 559 -3.77 1.91 -36.45
C THR A 559 -2.69 1.53 -37.45
N ARG A 560 -2.19 0.30 -37.32
CA ARG A 560 -1.33 -0.33 -38.31
C ARG A 560 -2.17 -0.88 -39.46
N LEU A 561 -1.61 -0.86 -40.67
CA LEU A 561 -2.12 -1.61 -41.81
C LEU A 561 -1.42 -2.98 -41.84
N ASP A 562 -1.87 -3.90 -41.00
CA ASP A 562 -1.29 -5.26 -40.87
C ASP A 562 -2.02 -6.31 -41.71
N TRP A 563 -1.70 -7.59 -41.51
CA TRP A 563 -2.29 -8.70 -42.29
C TRP A 563 -3.81 -8.78 -42.13
N THR A 564 -4.37 -8.34 -41.00
CA THR A 564 -5.81 -8.38 -40.73
C THR A 564 -6.59 -7.38 -41.60
N ILE A 565 -5.90 -6.50 -42.33
CA ILE A 565 -6.47 -5.55 -43.29
C ILE A 565 -5.72 -5.60 -44.64
N GLY A 566 -5.08 -6.73 -44.95
CA GLY A 566 -4.36 -6.93 -46.22
C GLY A 566 -3.23 -5.94 -46.46
N TYR A 567 -2.57 -5.49 -45.38
CA TYR A 567 -1.42 -4.58 -45.43
C TYR A 567 -1.71 -3.21 -46.04
N GLY A 568 -2.99 -2.88 -46.27
CA GLY A 568 -3.38 -1.70 -47.05
C GLY A 568 -3.08 -1.82 -48.54
N ARG A 569 -2.93 -3.04 -49.08
CA ARG A 569 -2.48 -3.29 -50.46
C ARG A 569 -3.60 -3.79 -51.38
N PRO A 570 -3.43 -3.72 -52.72
CA PRO A 570 -4.32 -4.38 -53.66
C PRO A 570 -4.40 -5.91 -53.42
N PRO A 571 -5.54 -6.55 -53.75
CA PRO A 571 -6.74 -5.96 -54.37
C PRO A 571 -7.71 -5.29 -53.38
N LEU A 572 -7.46 -5.37 -52.06
CA LEU A 572 -8.36 -4.78 -51.06
C LEU A 572 -8.36 -3.26 -51.04
N PHE A 573 -7.23 -2.66 -51.39
CA PHE A 573 -7.05 -1.23 -51.41
C PHE A 573 -6.68 -0.80 -52.82
N SER A 574 -7.17 0.37 -53.21
CA SER A 574 -6.68 1.04 -54.42
C SER A 574 -5.16 1.29 -54.33
N PRO A 575 -4.38 0.90 -55.37
CA PRO A 575 -2.92 1.00 -55.36
C PRO A 575 -2.43 2.44 -55.30
N ASP A 576 -3.06 3.33 -56.07
CA ASP A 576 -2.57 4.69 -56.31
C ASP A 576 -3.25 5.76 -55.43
N ALA A 577 -4.18 5.37 -54.57
CA ALA A 577 -4.86 6.33 -53.70
C ALA A 577 -3.88 6.91 -52.65
N PRO A 578 -3.81 8.24 -52.51
CA PRO A 578 -2.98 8.89 -51.51
C PRO A 578 -3.44 8.53 -50.09
N VAL A 579 -2.46 8.42 -49.20
CA VAL A 579 -2.67 8.04 -47.80
C VAL A 579 -2.04 9.09 -46.88
N ALA A 580 -2.84 9.62 -45.96
CA ALA A 580 -2.37 10.30 -44.78
C ALA A 580 -2.38 9.32 -43.60
N GLN A 581 -1.28 9.19 -42.88
CA GLN A 581 -1.17 8.32 -41.71
C GLN A 581 -0.73 9.11 -40.48
N ILE A 582 -1.55 9.04 -39.43
CA ILE A 582 -1.31 9.64 -38.12
C ILE A 582 -1.11 8.53 -37.10
N ASP A 583 0.07 8.45 -36.52
CA ASP A 583 0.39 7.46 -35.47
C ASP A 583 1.32 8.07 -34.42
N LEU A 584 1.23 7.58 -33.19
CA LEU A 584 2.08 8.04 -32.10
C LEU A 584 3.51 7.49 -32.22
N HIS A 585 3.68 6.37 -32.93
CA HIS A 585 4.96 5.69 -33.09
C HIS A 585 5.50 5.87 -34.52
N PRO A 586 6.62 6.62 -34.70
CA PRO A 586 7.14 6.95 -36.04
C PRO A 586 7.41 5.74 -36.94
N GLU A 587 7.91 4.62 -36.39
CA GLU A 587 8.25 3.43 -37.18
C GLU A 587 7.03 2.66 -37.71
N SER A 588 5.81 3.03 -37.27
CA SER A 588 4.57 2.47 -37.81
C SER A 588 4.11 3.15 -39.11
N ILE A 589 4.63 4.36 -39.38
CA ILE A 589 4.21 5.22 -40.48
C ILE A 589 4.87 4.77 -41.79
N GLY A 590 4.07 4.52 -42.83
CA GLY A 590 4.57 4.10 -44.15
C GLY A 590 5.17 2.68 -44.21
N LYS A 591 4.96 1.86 -43.18
CA LYS A 591 5.60 0.54 -43.05
C LYS A 591 5.19 -0.46 -44.13
N THR A 592 3.95 -0.43 -44.59
CA THR A 592 3.38 -1.49 -45.46
C THR A 592 2.98 -1.00 -46.84
N ARG A 593 2.72 0.28 -47.02
CA ARG A 593 2.47 0.92 -48.32
C ARG A 593 3.05 2.34 -48.33
N PRO A 594 3.36 2.90 -49.50
CA PRO A 594 3.69 4.32 -49.62
C PRO A 594 2.58 5.20 -49.04
N ILE A 595 2.99 6.32 -48.44
CA ILE A 595 2.09 7.34 -47.89
C ILE A 595 2.49 8.71 -48.47
N GLU A 596 1.50 9.60 -48.59
CA GLU A 596 1.69 10.97 -49.03
C GLU A 596 2.05 11.87 -47.84
N ILE A 597 1.37 11.67 -46.70
CA ILE A 597 1.51 12.50 -45.51
C ILE A 597 1.67 11.60 -44.28
N GLY A 598 2.82 11.68 -43.61
CA GLY A 598 3.08 10.99 -42.34
C GLY A 598 3.15 11.97 -41.17
N ILE A 599 2.36 11.74 -40.12
CA ILE A 599 2.28 12.64 -38.96
C ILE A 599 2.48 11.84 -37.67
N VAL A 600 3.48 12.26 -36.88
CA VAL A 600 3.69 11.75 -35.53
C VAL A 600 2.88 12.60 -34.56
N ALA A 601 1.76 12.09 -34.09
CA ALA A 601 0.89 12.81 -33.15
C ALA A 601 0.03 11.85 -32.32
N ASP A 602 -0.46 12.35 -31.19
CA ASP A 602 -1.55 11.70 -30.48
C ASP A 602 -2.86 11.82 -31.27
N ALA A 603 -3.60 10.70 -31.38
CA ALA A 603 -4.78 10.63 -32.22
C ALA A 603 -5.88 11.61 -31.78
N ALA A 604 -6.10 11.77 -30.47
CA ALA A 604 -7.12 12.70 -29.96
C ALA A 604 -6.71 14.15 -30.13
N GLN A 605 -5.42 14.48 -30.01
CA GLN A 605 -4.91 15.82 -30.30
C GLN A 605 -5.04 16.16 -31.79
N ALA A 606 -4.64 15.25 -32.68
CA ALA A 606 -4.75 15.43 -34.12
C ALA A 606 -6.21 15.61 -34.56
N LEU A 607 -7.13 14.78 -34.05
CA LEU A 607 -8.57 14.92 -34.33
C LEU A 607 -9.14 16.26 -33.83
N ARG A 608 -8.73 16.73 -32.66
CA ARG A 608 -9.13 18.07 -32.16
C ARG A 608 -8.68 19.18 -33.09
N GLN A 609 -7.43 19.14 -33.53
CA GLN A 609 -6.89 20.13 -34.45
C GLN A 609 -7.59 20.07 -35.81
N LEU A 610 -7.84 18.86 -36.34
CA LEU A 610 -8.60 18.66 -37.58
C LEU A 610 -10.04 19.20 -37.47
N ASN A 611 -10.76 18.91 -36.38
CA ASN A 611 -12.11 19.41 -36.15
C ASN A 611 -12.17 20.95 -36.10
N ALA A 612 -11.15 21.58 -35.51
CA ALA A 612 -11.04 23.04 -35.48
C ALA A 612 -10.81 23.63 -36.88
N MET A 613 -10.06 22.96 -37.75
CA MET A 613 -9.73 23.43 -39.10
C MET A 613 -10.85 23.15 -40.12
N VAL A 614 -11.48 21.97 -40.08
CA VAL A 614 -12.55 21.58 -41.01
C VAL A 614 -13.75 22.51 -40.93
N SER A 615 -14.06 23.02 -39.73
CA SER A 615 -15.15 23.97 -39.51
C SER A 615 -14.97 25.30 -40.26
N ALA A 616 -13.76 25.60 -40.75
CA ALA A 616 -13.41 26.87 -41.41
C ALA A 616 -13.18 26.74 -42.93
N THR A 617 -13.42 25.58 -43.53
CA THR A 617 -13.07 25.28 -44.94
C THR A 617 -14.28 25.08 -45.87
N GLY A 618 -14.09 25.35 -47.18
CA GLY A 618 -15.13 25.30 -48.23
C GLY A 618 -15.65 23.89 -48.61
N PRO A 619 -16.42 23.74 -49.70
CA PRO A 619 -17.18 22.51 -49.99
C PRO A 619 -16.31 21.28 -50.28
N TRP A 620 -16.83 20.10 -49.97
CA TRP A 620 -16.25 18.78 -50.23
C TRP A 620 -16.65 18.26 -51.62
N THR A 621 -15.73 17.62 -52.35
CA THR A 621 -16.01 17.01 -53.68
C THR A 621 -16.54 15.58 -53.62
N MET A 622 -16.80 15.07 -52.42
CA MET A 622 -17.24 13.69 -52.19
C MET A 622 -18.52 13.37 -52.97
N ASP A 623 -18.57 12.20 -53.60
CA ASP A 623 -19.76 11.70 -54.30
C ASP A 623 -20.91 11.53 -53.28
N ALA A 624 -22.09 12.08 -53.56
CA ALA A 624 -23.21 12.07 -52.61
C ALA A 624 -23.67 10.65 -52.21
N GLU A 625 -23.52 9.68 -53.10
CA GLU A 625 -23.88 8.28 -52.87
C GLU A 625 -22.81 7.49 -52.12
N TRP A 626 -21.58 8.02 -52.00
CA TRP A 626 -20.44 7.29 -51.45
C TRP A 626 -20.69 6.73 -50.05
N PRO A 627 -21.25 7.48 -49.09
CA PRO A 627 -21.51 6.92 -47.76
C PRO A 627 -22.48 5.74 -47.76
N ALA A 628 -23.55 5.82 -48.55
CA ALA A 628 -24.52 4.74 -48.68
C ALA A 628 -23.89 3.50 -49.34
N LEU A 629 -23.05 3.68 -50.36
CA LEU A 629 -22.31 2.60 -51.01
C LEU A 629 -21.30 1.95 -50.05
N ALA A 630 -20.55 2.75 -49.30
CA ALA A 630 -19.57 2.27 -48.34
C ALA A 630 -20.23 1.44 -47.23
N HIS A 631 -21.31 1.94 -46.63
CA HIS A 631 -22.07 1.22 -45.62
C HIS A 631 -22.77 -0.03 -46.18
N GLY A 632 -23.41 0.10 -47.35
CA GLY A 632 -24.10 -0.99 -48.03
C GLY A 632 -23.21 -2.18 -48.42
N SER A 633 -21.90 -1.95 -48.56
CA SER A 633 -20.92 -3.02 -48.83
C SER A 633 -20.88 -4.11 -47.75
N ILE A 634 -21.24 -3.77 -46.49
CA ILE A 634 -21.33 -4.72 -45.38
C ILE A 634 -22.46 -5.72 -45.62
N ALA A 635 -23.65 -5.21 -45.93
CA ALA A 635 -24.83 -6.03 -46.21
C ALA A 635 -24.63 -6.88 -47.48
N ALA A 636 -24.03 -6.32 -48.53
CA ALA A 636 -23.71 -7.05 -49.75
C ALA A 636 -22.75 -8.23 -49.47
N MET A 637 -21.71 -8.00 -48.68
CA MET A 637 -20.77 -9.06 -48.27
C MET A 637 -21.47 -10.14 -47.43
N ARG A 638 -22.34 -9.77 -46.49
CA ARG A 638 -23.14 -10.72 -45.69
C ARG A 638 -24.10 -11.53 -46.57
N GLN A 639 -24.77 -10.90 -47.52
CA GLN A 639 -25.66 -11.61 -48.46
C GLN A 639 -24.89 -12.62 -49.32
N GLN A 640 -23.73 -12.23 -49.85
CA GLN A 640 -22.90 -13.11 -50.65
C GLN A 640 -22.42 -14.34 -49.86
N THR A 641 -21.96 -14.14 -48.62
CA THR A 641 -21.49 -15.23 -47.76
C THR A 641 -22.63 -16.11 -47.25
N ALA A 642 -23.80 -15.54 -46.94
CA ALA A 642 -24.99 -16.31 -46.57
C ALA A 642 -25.53 -17.17 -47.73
N ALA A 643 -25.56 -16.64 -48.95
CA ALA A 643 -25.97 -17.40 -50.13
C ALA A 643 -25.05 -18.61 -50.40
N ALA A 644 -23.73 -18.44 -50.20
CA ALA A 644 -22.78 -19.54 -50.29
C ALA A 644 -23.05 -20.64 -49.25
N ALA A 645 -23.46 -20.27 -48.04
CA ALA A 645 -23.86 -21.24 -47.01
C ALA A 645 -25.22 -21.91 -47.27
N GLN A 646 -26.16 -21.23 -47.94
CA GLN A 646 -27.48 -21.77 -48.31
C GLN A 646 -27.45 -22.72 -49.52
N LEU A 647 -26.45 -22.60 -50.42
CA LEU A 647 -26.25 -23.54 -51.53
C LEU A 647 -25.88 -24.96 -51.08
N SER A 648 -25.77 -25.21 -49.77
CA SER A 648 -25.39 -26.48 -49.16
C SER A 648 -26.52 -27.23 -48.41
N THR A 649 -27.79 -26.81 -48.49
CA THR A 649 -28.85 -27.29 -47.56
C THR A 649 -29.98 -28.19 -48.11
N ARG A 650 -30.28 -29.26 -47.35
CA ARG A 650 -31.63 -29.85 -47.12
C ARG A 650 -31.84 -30.08 -45.60
N ASP A 651 -33.11 -30.18 -45.20
CA ASP A 651 -33.74 -30.09 -43.84
C ASP A 651 -33.25 -30.99 -42.67
N GLN A 652 -32.04 -31.58 -42.70
CA GLN A 652 -31.56 -32.46 -41.60
C GLN A 652 -30.07 -32.31 -41.27
N ARG A 653 -29.47 -31.15 -41.53
CA ARG A 653 -28.03 -30.94 -41.28
C ARG A 653 -27.75 -30.32 -39.91
N PRO A 654 -26.53 -30.52 -39.34
CA PRO A 654 -26.02 -29.75 -38.23
C PRO A 654 -26.05 -28.24 -38.50
N ILE A 655 -26.07 -27.42 -37.45
CA ILE A 655 -26.17 -25.96 -37.55
C ILE A 655 -24.94 -25.40 -38.27
N HIS A 656 -25.12 -24.57 -39.30
CA HIS A 656 -23.98 -23.88 -39.91
C HIS A 656 -23.56 -22.68 -39.07
N SER A 657 -22.26 -22.40 -38.94
CA SER A 657 -21.79 -21.30 -38.09
C SER A 657 -22.34 -19.92 -38.48
N ILE A 658 -22.64 -19.67 -39.75
CA ILE A 658 -23.33 -18.43 -40.17
C ILE A 658 -24.73 -18.33 -39.55
N GLU A 659 -25.50 -19.42 -39.55
CA GLU A 659 -26.84 -19.47 -38.95
C GLU A 659 -26.74 -19.23 -37.42
N LEU A 660 -25.72 -19.82 -36.78
CA LEU A 660 -25.38 -19.55 -35.38
C LEU A 660 -25.08 -18.06 -35.14
N MET A 661 -24.22 -17.42 -35.95
CA MET A 661 -23.90 -16.00 -35.76
C MET A 661 -25.08 -15.08 -36.02
N GLN A 662 -25.95 -15.39 -36.99
CA GLN A 662 -27.17 -14.64 -37.24
C GLN A 662 -28.12 -14.72 -36.05
N ALA A 663 -28.38 -15.92 -35.54
CA ALA A 663 -29.22 -16.11 -34.36
C ALA A 663 -28.63 -15.43 -33.11
N LEU A 664 -27.30 -15.43 -32.93
CA LEU A 664 -26.63 -14.67 -31.89
C LEU A 664 -26.81 -13.16 -32.09
N ALA A 665 -26.63 -12.64 -33.29
CA ALA A 665 -26.81 -11.21 -33.58
C ALA A 665 -28.23 -10.72 -33.25
N GLU A 666 -29.25 -11.57 -33.42
CA GLU A 666 -30.65 -11.28 -33.08
C GLU A 666 -30.94 -11.38 -31.58
N CYS A 667 -30.32 -12.33 -30.88
CA CYS A 667 -30.65 -12.66 -29.49
C CYS A 667 -29.79 -11.93 -28.45
N LEU A 668 -28.59 -11.48 -28.82
CA LEU A 668 -27.68 -10.85 -27.88
C LEU A 668 -28.13 -9.42 -27.55
N PRO A 669 -27.99 -8.98 -26.28
CA PRO A 669 -28.20 -7.58 -25.94
C PRO A 669 -27.31 -6.66 -26.78
N ARG A 670 -27.83 -5.48 -27.14
CA ARG A 670 -27.12 -4.52 -27.99
C ARG A 670 -25.79 -4.08 -27.36
N GLU A 671 -25.79 -3.88 -26.05
CA GLU A 671 -24.65 -3.48 -25.24
C GLU A 671 -23.69 -4.64 -24.89
N ALA A 672 -23.97 -5.87 -25.36
CA ALA A 672 -23.14 -7.02 -25.06
C ALA A 672 -21.73 -6.86 -25.62
N ILE A 673 -20.75 -7.27 -24.80
CA ILE A 673 -19.36 -7.43 -25.20
C ILE A 673 -19.20 -8.85 -25.73
N LYS A 674 -18.81 -8.97 -27.01
CA LYS A 674 -18.58 -10.25 -27.68
C LYS A 674 -17.09 -10.51 -27.71
N VAL A 675 -16.65 -11.59 -27.09
CA VAL A 675 -15.28 -12.10 -27.18
C VAL A 675 -15.27 -13.21 -28.21
N VAL A 676 -14.33 -13.17 -29.14
CA VAL A 676 -14.30 -14.04 -30.29
C VAL A 676 -12.97 -14.79 -30.36
N ASP A 677 -13.04 -16.12 -30.52
CA ASP A 677 -11.89 -17.02 -30.58
C ASP A 677 -12.15 -18.22 -31.52
N GLY A 678 -11.11 -18.94 -31.88
CA GLY A 678 -11.13 -20.04 -32.86
C GLY A 678 -10.78 -19.60 -34.28
N GLY A 679 -10.88 -20.53 -35.22
CA GLY A 679 -10.65 -20.28 -36.64
C GLY A 679 -11.90 -19.78 -37.34
N TYR A 680 -12.65 -20.69 -37.96
CA TYR A 680 -13.91 -20.36 -38.61
C TYR A 680 -14.96 -19.73 -37.70
N SER A 681 -15.09 -20.19 -36.45
CA SER A 681 -15.97 -19.55 -35.46
C SER A 681 -15.66 -18.06 -35.33
N ALA A 682 -14.37 -17.69 -35.29
CA ALA A 682 -13.96 -16.30 -35.19
C ALA A 682 -14.18 -15.51 -36.48
N ALA A 683 -13.83 -16.11 -37.62
CA ALA A 683 -14.00 -15.49 -38.93
C ALA A 683 -15.47 -15.14 -39.19
N PHE A 684 -16.39 -16.07 -38.93
CA PHE A 684 -17.83 -15.80 -39.05
C PHE A 684 -18.30 -14.78 -38.00
N ALA A 685 -17.88 -14.91 -36.75
CA ALA A 685 -18.30 -14.00 -35.68
C ALA A 685 -17.90 -12.55 -35.96
N ILE A 686 -16.67 -12.28 -36.40
CA ILE A 686 -16.21 -10.91 -36.70
C ILE A 686 -17.02 -10.27 -37.84
N GLN A 687 -17.48 -11.09 -38.78
CA GLN A 687 -18.20 -10.69 -39.98
C GLN A 687 -19.69 -10.42 -39.73
N TYR A 688 -20.31 -11.16 -38.80
CA TYR A 688 -21.75 -11.11 -38.52
C TYR A 688 -22.12 -10.44 -37.19
N LEU A 689 -21.22 -10.40 -36.21
CA LEU A 689 -21.49 -9.76 -34.92
C LEU A 689 -21.01 -8.30 -34.94
N ASP A 690 -21.98 -7.41 -34.78
CA ASP A 690 -21.76 -5.96 -34.80
C ASP A 690 -21.37 -5.40 -33.43
N ALA A 691 -20.54 -4.37 -33.41
CA ALA A 691 -20.18 -3.60 -32.22
C ALA A 691 -21.03 -2.33 -32.13
N TYR A 692 -21.89 -2.26 -31.12
CA TYR A 692 -22.74 -1.09 -30.86
C TYR A 692 -22.22 -0.21 -29.72
N VAL A 693 -21.23 -0.72 -28.98
CA VAL A 693 -20.51 0.00 -27.94
C VAL A 693 -19.02 -0.06 -28.24
N PRO A 694 -18.24 0.95 -27.84
CA PRO A 694 -16.80 0.96 -28.06
C PRO A 694 -16.10 -0.28 -27.49
N SER A 695 -15.23 -0.91 -28.28
CA SER A 695 -14.60 -2.20 -27.94
C SER A 695 -15.61 -3.33 -27.65
N GLY A 696 -16.82 -3.25 -28.20
CA GLY A 696 -17.89 -4.24 -27.99
C GLY A 696 -17.68 -5.59 -28.68
N VAL A 697 -16.65 -5.73 -29.50
CA VAL A 697 -16.16 -6.98 -30.06
C VAL A 697 -14.65 -7.08 -29.79
N LEU A 698 -14.25 -8.07 -29.00
CA LEU A 698 -12.86 -8.37 -28.68
C LEU A 698 -12.43 -9.63 -29.42
N TRP A 699 -11.22 -9.59 -29.97
CA TRP A 699 -10.58 -10.73 -30.60
C TRP A 699 -9.06 -10.59 -30.46
N VAL A 700 -8.34 -11.66 -30.76
CA VAL A 700 -6.90 -11.74 -30.54
C VAL A 700 -6.07 -10.78 -31.42
N GLY A 701 -6.60 -10.38 -32.58
CA GLY A 701 -5.90 -9.48 -33.49
C GLY A 701 -4.77 -10.19 -34.24
N SER A 702 -3.62 -9.52 -34.34
CA SER A 702 -2.56 -9.91 -35.29
C SER A 702 -1.81 -11.19 -34.94
N THR A 703 -1.89 -11.69 -33.71
CA THR A 703 -1.14 -12.89 -33.29
C THR A 703 -1.85 -14.19 -33.65
N GLY A 704 -3.17 -14.15 -33.89
CA GLY A 704 -3.96 -15.35 -34.16
C GLY A 704 -3.94 -16.39 -33.03
N HIS A 705 -3.57 -16.00 -31.81
CA HIS A 705 -3.45 -16.92 -30.67
C HIS A 705 -4.80 -17.53 -30.30
N LEU A 706 -4.89 -18.85 -30.28
CA LEU A 706 -6.07 -19.61 -29.89
C LEU A 706 -6.14 -19.81 -28.37
N GLY A 707 -7.34 -19.89 -27.80
CA GLY A 707 -7.55 -20.11 -26.36
C GLY A 707 -7.57 -18.83 -25.52
N VAL A 708 -7.72 -17.66 -26.15
CA VAL A 708 -7.87 -16.38 -25.45
C VAL A 708 -9.28 -16.18 -24.88
N GLY A 709 -10.28 -16.88 -25.46
CA GLY A 709 -11.70 -16.52 -25.34
C GLY A 709 -12.22 -16.43 -23.91
N LEU A 710 -11.96 -17.44 -23.07
CA LEU A 710 -12.41 -17.42 -21.68
C LEU A 710 -11.67 -16.39 -20.83
N GLY A 711 -10.34 -16.29 -21.01
CA GLY A 711 -9.53 -15.28 -20.32
C GLY A 711 -10.02 -13.86 -20.64
N PHE A 712 -10.27 -13.58 -21.93
CA PHE A 712 -10.78 -12.29 -22.37
C PHE A 712 -12.18 -12.01 -21.82
N ALA A 713 -13.08 -13.00 -21.79
CA ALA A 713 -14.42 -12.84 -21.25
C ALA A 713 -14.42 -12.54 -19.74
N ILE A 714 -13.58 -13.23 -18.97
CA ILE A 714 -13.40 -12.99 -17.53
C ILE A 714 -12.83 -11.58 -17.30
N GLY A 715 -11.79 -11.19 -18.03
CA GLY A 715 -11.20 -9.84 -17.96
C GLY A 715 -12.20 -8.76 -18.34
N ALA A 716 -13.00 -8.99 -19.38
CA ALA A 716 -14.05 -8.07 -19.82
C ALA A 716 -15.16 -7.89 -18.78
N LYS A 717 -15.64 -8.99 -18.19
CA LYS A 717 -16.66 -8.94 -17.13
C LYS A 717 -16.16 -8.20 -15.90
N ARG A 718 -14.87 -8.32 -15.55
CA ARG A 718 -14.26 -7.53 -14.47
C ARG A 718 -14.13 -6.05 -14.81
N ALA A 719 -13.81 -5.71 -16.05
CA ALA A 719 -13.71 -4.32 -16.50
C ALA A 719 -15.07 -3.62 -16.69
N ARG A 720 -16.12 -4.40 -16.95
CA ARG A 720 -17.51 -3.96 -17.14
C ARG A 720 -18.48 -4.92 -16.42
N PRO A 721 -18.59 -4.82 -15.08
CA PRO A 721 -19.41 -5.74 -14.28
C PRO A 721 -20.87 -5.84 -14.70
N ASP A 722 -21.45 -4.72 -15.15
CA ASP A 722 -22.86 -4.64 -15.53
C ASP A 722 -23.12 -5.07 -16.98
N ALA A 723 -22.10 -5.12 -17.83
CA ALA A 723 -22.27 -5.48 -19.23
C ALA A 723 -22.53 -7.00 -19.39
N PRO A 724 -23.44 -7.40 -20.29
CA PRO A 724 -23.51 -8.78 -20.76
C PRO A 724 -22.21 -9.12 -21.50
N VAL A 725 -21.61 -10.27 -21.17
CA VAL A 725 -20.37 -10.74 -21.82
C VAL A 725 -20.60 -12.12 -22.39
N VAL A 726 -20.31 -12.28 -23.68
CA VAL A 726 -20.44 -13.56 -24.39
C VAL A 726 -19.13 -13.91 -25.06
N ALA A 727 -18.61 -15.10 -24.79
CA ALA A 727 -17.47 -15.66 -25.49
C ALA A 727 -17.97 -16.62 -26.57
N ILE A 728 -17.67 -16.37 -27.84
CA ILE A 728 -17.98 -17.22 -28.99
C ILE A 728 -16.68 -17.86 -29.46
N MET A 729 -16.62 -19.18 -29.41
CA MET A 729 -15.39 -19.92 -29.71
C MET A 729 -15.64 -21.28 -30.36
N GLY A 730 -14.67 -21.78 -31.11
CA GLY A 730 -14.66 -23.17 -31.58
C GLY A 730 -14.31 -24.13 -30.45
N ASP A 731 -14.70 -25.40 -30.57
CA ASP A 731 -14.37 -26.47 -29.62
C ASP A 731 -12.86 -26.67 -29.42
N GLY A 732 -12.06 -26.59 -30.48
CA GLY A 732 -10.60 -26.65 -30.36
C GLY A 732 -10.02 -25.52 -29.49
N ALA A 733 -10.46 -24.28 -29.71
CA ALA A 733 -10.04 -23.13 -28.90
C ALA A 733 -10.55 -23.21 -27.45
N PHE A 734 -11.80 -23.68 -27.26
CA PHE A 734 -12.32 -23.96 -25.93
C PHE A 734 -11.48 -25.02 -25.21
N GLY A 735 -11.01 -26.06 -25.91
CA GLY A 735 -10.15 -27.09 -25.33
C GLY A 735 -8.86 -26.56 -24.68
N LEU A 736 -8.31 -25.45 -25.19
CA LEU A 736 -7.10 -24.82 -24.65
C LEU A 736 -7.35 -24.04 -23.35
N CYS A 737 -8.54 -23.46 -23.19
CA CYS A 737 -8.85 -22.54 -22.09
C CYS A 737 -10.02 -22.97 -21.21
N GLY A 738 -10.69 -24.08 -21.51
CA GLY A 738 -11.97 -24.49 -20.95
C GLY A 738 -11.98 -24.63 -19.42
N MET A 739 -10.83 -24.95 -18.83
CA MET A 739 -10.67 -25.01 -17.38
C MET A 739 -10.76 -23.64 -16.69
N GLU A 740 -10.66 -22.51 -17.41
CA GLU A 740 -10.97 -21.20 -16.84
C GLU A 740 -12.47 -20.96 -16.64
N PHE A 741 -13.33 -21.85 -17.13
CA PHE A 741 -14.74 -21.84 -16.74
C PHE A 741 -14.89 -22.03 -15.22
N ASP A 742 -14.03 -22.85 -14.61
CA ASP A 742 -13.92 -22.95 -13.14
C ASP A 742 -13.55 -21.60 -12.51
N THR A 743 -12.62 -20.85 -13.10
CA THR A 743 -12.26 -19.50 -12.66
C THR A 743 -13.47 -18.56 -12.68
N ALA A 744 -14.27 -18.58 -13.75
CA ALA A 744 -15.50 -17.81 -13.81
C ALA A 744 -16.50 -18.21 -12.71
N VAL A 745 -16.62 -19.50 -12.40
CA VAL A 745 -17.50 -20.00 -11.31
C VAL A 745 -16.99 -19.57 -9.93
N ARG A 746 -15.71 -19.81 -9.61
CA ARG A 746 -15.10 -19.43 -8.33
C ARG A 746 -15.23 -17.94 -8.03
N HIS A 747 -15.12 -17.12 -9.07
CA HIS A 747 -15.25 -15.67 -8.96
C HIS A 747 -16.68 -15.14 -9.21
N GLN A 748 -17.66 -16.02 -9.39
CA GLN A 748 -19.08 -15.69 -9.58
C GLN A 748 -19.32 -14.69 -10.71
N LEU A 749 -18.70 -14.93 -11.88
CA LEU A 749 -18.77 -14.05 -13.04
C LEU A 749 -19.78 -14.58 -14.05
N PRO A 750 -20.98 -13.97 -14.18
CA PRO A 750 -22.02 -14.46 -15.08
C PRO A 750 -21.69 -14.10 -16.54
N ILE A 751 -20.77 -14.86 -17.13
CA ILE A 751 -20.43 -14.85 -18.56
C ILE A 751 -21.18 -15.99 -19.27
N VAL A 752 -21.54 -15.78 -20.53
CA VAL A 752 -22.08 -16.83 -21.39
C VAL A 752 -21.01 -17.27 -22.38
N VAL A 753 -20.84 -18.57 -22.55
CA VAL A 753 -19.86 -19.16 -23.47
C VAL A 753 -20.63 -19.95 -24.52
N VAL A 754 -20.41 -19.66 -25.79
CA VAL A 754 -21.00 -20.38 -26.91
C VAL A 754 -19.87 -21.12 -27.62
N VAL A 755 -19.91 -22.45 -27.55
CA VAL A 755 -18.95 -23.32 -28.22
C VAL A 755 -19.57 -23.80 -29.52
N ALA A 756 -19.02 -23.37 -30.66
CA ALA A 756 -19.30 -23.93 -31.97
C ALA A 756 -18.49 -25.24 -32.11
N ASN A 757 -19.16 -26.36 -31.88
CA ASN A 757 -18.54 -27.67 -31.77
C ASN A 757 -18.71 -28.44 -33.08
N ASP A 758 -17.69 -28.35 -33.93
CA ASP A 758 -17.62 -29.09 -35.19
C ASP A 758 -16.70 -30.32 -35.13
N ALA A 759 -16.31 -30.69 -33.89
CA ALA A 759 -15.41 -31.79 -33.57
C ALA A 759 -14.10 -31.73 -34.36
N GLY A 760 -13.50 -30.54 -34.50
CA GLY A 760 -12.26 -30.40 -35.23
C GLY A 760 -11.57 -29.04 -35.22
N TRP A 761 -10.35 -29.05 -35.74
CA TRP A 761 -9.64 -27.86 -36.18
C TRP A 761 -10.13 -27.49 -37.59
N GLY A 762 -11.38 -27.03 -37.69
CA GLY A 762 -12.13 -26.90 -38.95
C GLY A 762 -11.43 -26.11 -40.06
N GLU A 763 -10.82 -24.97 -39.74
CA GLU A 763 -10.07 -24.15 -40.70
C GLU A 763 -8.86 -24.90 -41.26
N THR A 764 -8.06 -25.55 -40.39
CA THR A 764 -6.90 -26.34 -40.79
C THR A 764 -7.31 -27.59 -41.58
N ARG A 765 -8.42 -28.23 -41.20
CA ARG A 765 -9.01 -29.36 -41.94
C ARG A 765 -9.36 -28.97 -43.37
N ASP A 766 -10.04 -27.83 -43.55
CA ASP A 766 -10.34 -27.30 -44.88
C ASP A 766 -9.08 -26.92 -45.66
N GLY A 767 -8.08 -26.30 -45.02
CA GLY A 767 -6.79 -25.98 -45.64
C GLY A 767 -6.06 -27.21 -46.18
N GLN A 768 -5.94 -28.27 -45.36
CA GLN A 768 -5.36 -29.54 -45.79
C GLN A 768 -6.12 -30.15 -46.98
N ARG A 769 -7.45 -30.19 -46.89
CA ARG A 769 -8.32 -30.70 -47.95
C ARG A 769 -8.15 -29.92 -49.26
N ARG A 770 -8.15 -28.59 -49.21
CA ARG A 770 -7.98 -27.73 -50.40
C ARG A 770 -6.62 -27.95 -51.06
N ARG A 771 -5.56 -28.13 -50.27
CA ARG A 771 -4.19 -28.19 -50.78
C ARG A 771 -3.76 -29.57 -51.26
N TRP A 772 -4.24 -30.63 -50.61
CA TRP A 772 -3.77 -32.00 -50.81
C TRP A 772 -4.90 -33.05 -50.94
N GLY A 773 -6.16 -32.66 -50.84
CA GLY A 773 -7.32 -33.56 -50.93
C GLY A 773 -7.65 -34.30 -49.61
N ASP A 774 -8.77 -35.02 -49.60
CA ASP A 774 -9.32 -35.64 -48.38
C ASP A 774 -8.39 -36.68 -47.73
N ALA A 775 -7.60 -37.39 -48.53
CA ALA A 775 -6.69 -38.43 -48.04
C ALA A 775 -5.54 -37.87 -47.17
N ALA A 776 -5.30 -36.56 -47.22
CA ALA A 776 -4.25 -35.88 -46.48
C ALA A 776 -4.74 -35.23 -45.17
N ILE A 777 -6.01 -35.37 -44.82
CA ILE A 777 -6.57 -34.82 -43.58
C ILE A 777 -6.02 -35.60 -42.38
N VAL A 778 -5.20 -34.95 -41.55
CA VAL A 778 -4.54 -35.58 -40.40
C VAL A 778 -4.32 -34.56 -39.28
N GLY A 779 -4.50 -35.01 -38.02
CA GLY A 779 -4.27 -34.19 -36.83
C GLY A 779 -5.30 -33.09 -36.57
N THR A 780 -6.41 -33.07 -37.33
CA THR A 780 -7.44 -32.03 -37.25
C THR A 780 -8.77 -32.49 -36.65
N ALA A 781 -8.95 -33.78 -36.37
CA ALA A 781 -10.16 -34.30 -35.74
C ALA A 781 -10.11 -34.16 -34.21
N LEU A 782 -11.23 -33.76 -33.61
CA LEU A 782 -11.47 -33.75 -32.17
C LEU A 782 -12.69 -34.62 -31.84
N ASN A 783 -12.92 -34.86 -30.55
CA ASN A 783 -14.13 -35.57 -30.11
C ASN A 783 -15.32 -34.59 -30.00
N PRO A 784 -16.55 -34.99 -30.37
CA PRO A 784 -17.77 -34.21 -30.17
C PRO A 784 -18.13 -34.15 -28.67
N THR A 785 -17.32 -33.44 -27.91
CA THR A 785 -17.29 -33.50 -26.45
C THR A 785 -18.49 -32.75 -25.86
N ARG A 786 -19.09 -33.29 -24.80
CA ARG A 786 -20.21 -32.68 -24.07
C ARG A 786 -19.71 -31.61 -23.10
N TYR A 787 -19.24 -30.48 -23.64
CA TYR A 787 -18.74 -29.36 -22.84
C TYR A 787 -19.82 -28.72 -21.94
N ASP A 788 -21.10 -28.88 -22.29
CA ASP A 788 -22.23 -28.49 -21.44
C ASP A 788 -22.29 -29.29 -20.13
N GLU A 789 -21.90 -30.58 -20.16
CA GLU A 789 -21.79 -31.40 -18.96
C GLU A 789 -20.57 -30.99 -18.12
N LEU A 790 -19.45 -30.62 -18.75
CA LEU A 790 -18.30 -30.03 -18.06
C LEU A 790 -18.71 -28.75 -17.31
N ALA A 791 -19.46 -27.85 -17.96
CA ALA A 791 -19.94 -26.63 -17.32
C ALA A 791 -20.79 -26.92 -16.07
N ARG A 792 -21.67 -27.94 -16.12
CA ARG A 792 -22.45 -28.40 -14.96
C ARG A 792 -21.56 -28.99 -13.87
N ALA A 793 -20.58 -29.82 -14.25
CA ALA A 793 -19.64 -30.43 -13.30
C ALA A 793 -18.79 -29.40 -12.56
N LEU A 794 -18.44 -28.30 -13.22
CA LEU A 794 -17.72 -27.17 -12.62
C LEU A 794 -18.63 -26.20 -11.83
N GLY A 795 -19.95 -26.43 -11.78
CA GLY A 795 -20.92 -25.65 -10.99
C GLY A 795 -21.69 -24.57 -11.78
N GLY A 796 -21.41 -24.40 -13.06
CA GLY A 796 -22.11 -23.45 -13.94
C GLY A 796 -23.42 -23.99 -14.52
N HIS A 797 -23.92 -23.30 -15.55
CA HIS A 797 -25.07 -23.70 -16.36
C HIS A 797 -24.61 -24.31 -17.69
N GLY A 798 -25.28 -25.36 -18.14
CA GLY A 798 -24.90 -26.06 -19.38
C GLY A 798 -26.11 -26.34 -20.26
N GLU A 799 -26.07 -25.88 -21.50
CA GLU A 799 -27.06 -26.10 -22.56
C GLU A 799 -26.42 -26.88 -23.70
N TYR A 800 -27.12 -27.88 -24.22
CA TYR A 800 -26.72 -28.65 -25.39
C TYR A 800 -27.70 -28.39 -26.53
N VAL A 801 -27.20 -27.90 -27.66
CA VAL A 801 -28.02 -27.44 -28.78
C VAL A 801 -27.62 -28.21 -30.04
N THR A 802 -28.61 -28.82 -30.69
CA THR A 802 -28.40 -29.60 -31.93
C THR A 802 -29.24 -29.09 -33.08
N ARG A 803 -30.28 -28.29 -32.80
CA ARG A 803 -31.15 -27.68 -33.79
C ARG A 803 -31.20 -26.17 -33.64
N LEU A 804 -31.35 -25.47 -34.77
CA LEU A 804 -31.31 -24.01 -34.81
C LEU A 804 -32.45 -23.37 -33.97
N ASP A 805 -33.63 -23.99 -33.91
CA ASP A 805 -34.78 -23.50 -33.14
C ASP A 805 -34.60 -23.60 -31.61
N GLU A 806 -33.64 -24.40 -31.14
CA GLU A 806 -33.30 -24.54 -29.72
C GLU A 806 -32.38 -23.40 -29.22
N LEU A 807 -31.69 -22.71 -30.14
CA LEU A 807 -30.61 -21.78 -29.81
C LEU A 807 -31.12 -20.53 -29.08
N ALA A 808 -32.11 -19.82 -29.62
CA ALA A 808 -32.65 -18.61 -28.99
C ALA A 808 -33.24 -18.89 -27.58
N PRO A 809 -34.03 -19.96 -27.36
CA PRO A 809 -34.40 -20.39 -26.01
C PRO A 809 -33.21 -20.70 -25.08
N ALA A 810 -32.17 -21.37 -25.57
CA ALA A 810 -30.97 -21.70 -24.79
C ALA A 810 -30.20 -20.44 -24.36
N ILE A 811 -30.02 -19.47 -25.27
CA ILE A 811 -29.38 -18.18 -24.97
C ILE A 811 -30.14 -17.44 -23.86
N ARG A 812 -31.47 -17.36 -23.95
CA ARG A 812 -32.29 -16.71 -22.93
C ARG A 812 -32.13 -17.38 -21.56
N ARG A 813 -32.14 -18.71 -21.50
CA ARG A 813 -31.94 -19.46 -20.24
C ARG A 813 -30.52 -19.25 -19.69
N ALA A 814 -29.51 -19.24 -20.55
CA ALA A 814 -28.12 -19.02 -20.15
C ALA A 814 -27.91 -17.66 -19.47
N PHE A 815 -28.47 -16.58 -20.02
CA PHE A 815 -28.42 -15.27 -19.38
C PHE A 815 -29.27 -15.21 -18.10
N ALA A 816 -30.47 -15.80 -18.11
CA ALA A 816 -31.36 -15.81 -16.95
C ALA A 816 -30.80 -16.63 -15.77
N ALA A 817 -29.85 -17.54 -16.02
CA ALA A 817 -29.24 -18.37 -14.97
C ALA A 817 -28.45 -17.56 -13.92
N GLY A 818 -27.99 -16.34 -14.25
CA GLY A 818 -27.28 -15.47 -13.31
C GLY A 818 -25.92 -16.00 -12.83
N LYS A 819 -25.39 -17.03 -13.50
CA LYS A 819 -24.10 -17.67 -13.21
C LYS A 819 -23.37 -17.98 -14.53
N PRO A 820 -22.06 -18.34 -14.51
CA PRO A 820 -21.38 -18.74 -15.74
C PRO A 820 -22.17 -19.83 -16.47
N ALA A 821 -22.37 -19.65 -17.77
CA ALA A 821 -23.15 -20.55 -18.61
C ALA A 821 -22.38 -20.95 -19.86
N LEU A 822 -22.53 -22.21 -20.29
CA LEU A 822 -21.97 -22.72 -21.54
C LEU A 822 -23.10 -23.30 -22.40
N ILE A 823 -23.14 -22.88 -23.66
CA ILE A 823 -24.03 -23.38 -24.70
C ILE A 823 -23.14 -24.13 -25.71
N ASN A 824 -23.22 -25.45 -25.69
CA ASN A 824 -22.50 -26.32 -26.59
C ASN A 824 -23.37 -26.56 -27.84
N VAL A 825 -23.00 -25.94 -28.96
CA VAL A 825 -23.76 -25.95 -30.19
C VAL A 825 -23.08 -26.89 -31.18
N ILE A 826 -23.74 -27.98 -31.55
CA ILE A 826 -23.21 -28.88 -32.58
C ILE A 826 -23.32 -28.21 -33.94
N THR A 827 -22.17 -27.92 -34.54
CA THR A 827 -22.06 -27.25 -35.84
C THR A 827 -21.57 -28.18 -36.93
N ASP A 828 -21.85 -27.81 -38.18
CA ASP A 828 -21.49 -28.59 -39.37
C ASP A 828 -19.96 -28.78 -39.50
N PRO A 829 -19.42 -30.01 -39.41
CA PRO A 829 -17.98 -30.27 -39.59
C PRO A 829 -17.48 -29.96 -41.00
N GLU A 830 -18.39 -29.92 -41.98
CA GLU A 830 -18.05 -29.68 -43.39
C GLU A 830 -18.22 -28.21 -43.80
N GLN A 831 -18.55 -27.32 -42.84
CA GLN A 831 -18.67 -25.88 -43.09
C GLN A 831 -17.37 -25.26 -43.60
N ARG A 832 -17.49 -24.29 -44.50
CA ARG A 832 -16.35 -23.59 -45.11
C ARG A 832 -16.57 -22.09 -45.06
N SER A 833 -15.50 -21.34 -44.80
CA SER A 833 -15.54 -19.88 -44.85
C SER A 833 -14.82 -19.35 -46.09
N SER A 834 -15.55 -18.71 -47.00
CA SER A 834 -14.95 -17.90 -48.08
C SER A 834 -14.27 -16.64 -47.56
N ALA A 835 -14.56 -16.22 -46.32
CA ALA A 835 -13.95 -15.06 -45.67
C ALA A 835 -12.50 -15.31 -45.22
N VAL A 836 -12.12 -16.59 -45.06
CA VAL A 836 -10.74 -17.02 -44.74
C VAL A 836 -10.05 -17.57 -45.98
N SER A 837 -10.72 -18.47 -46.71
CA SER A 837 -10.17 -19.12 -47.92
C SER A 837 -10.07 -18.17 -49.14
N GLY A 838 -10.71 -17.00 -49.09
CA GLY A 838 -10.70 -16.00 -50.15
C GLY A 838 -9.79 -14.79 -49.91
N LEU A 839 -8.99 -14.76 -48.83
CA LEU A 839 -8.06 -13.65 -48.57
C LEU A 839 -6.69 -13.97 -49.19
N PRO A 840 -6.32 -13.33 -50.33
CA PRO A 840 -5.11 -13.68 -51.10
C PRO A 840 -3.75 -13.51 -50.39
N TRP A 841 -3.72 -13.05 -49.13
CA TRP A 841 -2.50 -12.83 -48.35
C TRP A 841 -2.44 -13.62 -47.05
N ILE A 842 -3.45 -14.43 -46.72
CA ILE A 842 -3.23 -15.54 -45.79
C ILE A 842 -2.41 -16.55 -46.59
N VAL A 843 -1.09 -16.37 -46.52
CA VAL A 843 -0.13 -17.32 -47.06
C VAL A 843 -0.16 -18.52 -46.12
N GLU A 844 -0.99 -19.51 -46.45
CA GLU A 844 -0.83 -20.89 -45.94
C GLU A 844 0.43 -21.52 -46.53
#